data_AF-A0A933LVE4-F1
#
_entry.id   AF-A0A933LVE4-F1
#
_cell.length_a   1.000
_cell.length_b   1.000
_cell.length_c   1.000
_cell.angle_alpha   90.00
_cell.angle_beta   90.00
_cell.angle_gamma   90.00
#
_symmetry.space_group_name_H-M   'P 1'
#
loop_
_entity.id
_entity.type
_entity.pdbx_description
1 polymer ?
#
loop_
_entity_poly.entity_id
_entity_poly.type
_entity_poly.pdbx_seq_one_letter_code
_entity_poly.pdbx_strand_id
1 'polypeptide(L)'
;MYAERKVIDRVRQFLRRATPTVTPDLVDLAEQYAAVVARVNRRLEDCAAFLAKGLRTEARHVAEDNPPLLDLARILLADELQNWQDACAANGLPEAVPVSPELVEMLACALDGDREGASEMERLLTVHRRVSLLGTTREKMLVLRRIRAMDPNSPFWVEDLAALEVVRCRELAPEVEAAFRAADERRLHELRIELFSRDWLHSPTEKLRSAAVERHRAVRGKRLSREAEEIATAVSDAYAAQDIEGLTGALERWSQKCEDEDFRPRDGLRQQVEEASRWLAEETCRREEAAAREARLAEEEAAFQARLADLTSLLVSAPGANKIQDGLQGISDLGREVPPELVERAGARLAAIEEAARRRARLRFAGIAGGAVVLLAAVAFLSYWLVRRNTRNEWLARIDAAIESHDWARAREILDELESSAPQLAHDPQVAERRSLVEEEIANAKKRKEEFSALLARVERLRPAGFEPTDETWKLLRQANDLAQDDEDRLAHARLKNDVADAERRRQQEFDRRFDAAATAVEKELETLKRIDCSEDPDLFRMTLEGIDPLYQSAAGIEGVSAAQSERLAAIQAEIASARRHLEVVLREQEERRKEIEAVYDTLPDLEAYEAALRAGLARRDLPERTSRGLSTLLERCPIYGLIANCAPIVLADDQRSRELMDGLSPAFGDERFPWRDTYLAVQRDFLWHQQVDDTIAAFRRFEKVRLYHDLYSLRPAAGNRNKKEVYYFFDVPRQSSRMNQLYGFSGPMVDESFSVETATFFNDRPEIDPHLVPHAEYLRGFLERLAGQDHVSFADFAWHEIQTIASRKDMEPVVAMTYVRQLLAPFSNLGDRLLEDFTRLDKEWRPFDAPAAWLSGQPDAKDASRRRRAALDALPDLSRAIALWQFRRDVFRTSLSRRLQCRGQAKAAGESWGVYSATDDCQELWAVRPDPKAGSNAYRFHVVAIKNSEGDMVLRRDAAGGLLEGEPLFAPTDGTRTGRLLGELLKARELPAGVLQEWRDWPEMWPSNGREPETE
;
A
#
# COMPACT_ATOMS: atom_id res chain seq x y z
N MET A 1 63.46 -9.29 -21.14
CA MET A 1 63.20 -10.32 -22.18
C MET A 1 64.45 -10.94 -22.84
N TYR A 2 65.51 -10.18 -23.16
CA TYR A 2 66.59 -10.69 -24.03
C TYR A 2 67.64 -11.59 -23.36
N ALA A 3 67.86 -11.51 -22.04
CA ALA A 3 68.94 -12.26 -21.39
C ALA A 3 68.57 -13.73 -21.16
N GLU A 4 67.39 -13.97 -20.57
CA GLU A 4 66.87 -15.30 -20.26
C GLU A 4 66.60 -16.11 -21.55
N ARG A 5 66.00 -15.49 -22.56
CA ARG A 5 65.79 -16.12 -23.87
C ARG A 5 67.09 -16.45 -24.60
N LYS A 6 68.12 -15.59 -24.51
CA LYS A 6 69.44 -15.89 -25.09
C LYS A 6 70.09 -17.13 -24.48
N VAL A 7 69.93 -17.34 -23.17
CA VAL A 7 70.43 -18.57 -22.51
C VAL A 7 69.68 -19.79 -23.03
N ILE A 8 68.36 -19.72 -23.10
CA ILE A 8 67.50 -20.81 -23.62
C ILE A 8 67.82 -21.11 -25.10
N ASP A 9 68.03 -20.09 -25.93
CA ASP A 9 68.37 -20.28 -27.34
C ASP A 9 69.77 -20.89 -27.53
N ARG A 10 70.73 -20.54 -26.66
CA ARG A 10 72.06 -21.19 -26.63
C ARG A 10 71.96 -22.66 -26.25
N VAL A 11 71.12 -23.00 -25.27
CA VAL A 11 70.82 -24.39 -24.90
C VAL A 11 70.22 -25.14 -26.09
N ARG A 12 69.20 -24.59 -26.75
CA ARG A 12 68.61 -25.19 -27.96
C ARG A 12 69.61 -25.36 -29.10
N GLN A 13 70.51 -24.40 -29.30
CA GLN A 13 71.57 -24.49 -30.30
C GLN A 13 72.57 -25.60 -29.97
N PHE A 14 72.86 -25.80 -28.69
CA PHE A 14 73.72 -26.89 -28.23
C PHE A 14 73.07 -28.25 -28.46
N LEU A 15 71.80 -28.44 -28.08
CA LEU A 15 71.07 -29.69 -28.29
C LEU A 15 71.03 -30.14 -29.76
N ARG A 16 71.14 -29.20 -30.71
CA ARG A 16 71.20 -29.49 -32.15
C ARG A 16 72.57 -29.96 -32.63
N ARG A 17 73.65 -29.82 -31.85
CA ARG A 17 75.01 -30.26 -32.20
C ARG A 17 75.23 -31.69 -31.69
N ALA A 18 75.31 -32.64 -32.61
CA ALA A 18 75.24 -34.08 -32.33
C ALA A 18 76.51 -34.74 -31.72
N THR A 19 77.29 -34.08 -30.87
CA THR A 19 78.40 -34.75 -30.15
C THR A 19 78.78 -34.03 -28.85
N PRO A 20 78.57 -34.66 -27.67
CA PRO A 20 78.88 -34.04 -26.39
C PRO A 20 80.34 -34.28 -26.01
N THR A 21 81.14 -33.22 -26.00
CA THR A 21 82.34 -33.16 -25.15
C THR A 21 82.08 -32.10 -24.10
N VAL A 22 82.28 -32.45 -22.82
CA VAL A 22 82.12 -31.50 -21.71
C VAL A 22 83.23 -30.46 -21.85
N THR A 23 82.82 -29.24 -22.21
CA THR A 23 83.71 -28.08 -22.36
C THR A 23 83.41 -27.08 -21.24
N PRO A 24 84.38 -26.22 -20.84
CA PRO A 24 84.13 -25.17 -19.85
C PRO A 24 82.92 -24.29 -20.21
N ASP A 25 82.77 -23.95 -21.50
CA ASP A 25 81.62 -23.18 -22.01
C ASP A 25 80.27 -23.87 -21.77
N LEU A 26 80.26 -25.20 -21.69
CA LEU A 26 79.06 -25.99 -21.43
C LEU A 26 78.66 -25.97 -19.96
N VAL A 27 79.65 -26.01 -19.06
CA VAL A 27 79.45 -25.87 -17.62
C VAL A 27 78.86 -24.48 -17.33
N ASP A 28 79.46 -23.44 -17.91
CA ASP A 28 78.96 -22.06 -17.78
C ASP A 28 77.53 -21.90 -18.32
N LEU A 29 77.18 -22.61 -19.40
CA LEU A 29 75.82 -22.59 -19.97
C LEU A 29 74.81 -23.31 -19.07
N ALA A 30 75.19 -24.44 -18.47
CA ALA A 30 74.36 -25.18 -17.52
C ALA A 30 74.10 -24.34 -16.25
N GLU A 31 75.11 -23.66 -15.71
CA GLU A 31 74.95 -22.73 -14.57
C GLU A 31 74.01 -21.57 -14.91
N GLN A 32 74.19 -20.96 -16.09
CA GLN A 32 73.32 -19.88 -16.56
C GLN A 32 71.87 -20.35 -16.72
N TYR A 33 71.66 -21.57 -17.25
CA TYR A 33 70.34 -22.15 -17.39
C TYR A 33 69.69 -22.42 -16.02
N ALA A 34 70.41 -23.04 -15.09
CA ALA A 34 69.92 -23.30 -13.74
C ALA A 34 69.54 -22.01 -13.00
N ALA A 35 70.31 -20.93 -13.17
CA ALA A 35 69.99 -19.62 -12.59
C ALA A 35 68.72 -18.99 -13.18
N VAL A 36 68.44 -19.21 -14.48
CA VAL A 36 67.20 -18.75 -15.12
C VAL A 36 65.99 -19.51 -14.57
N VAL A 37 66.09 -20.83 -14.46
CA VAL A 37 64.99 -21.67 -13.93
C VAL A 37 64.70 -21.34 -12.46
N ALA A 38 65.73 -21.18 -11.63
CA ALA A 38 65.57 -20.80 -10.22
C ALA A 38 64.85 -19.45 -10.04
N ARG A 39 65.12 -18.48 -10.92
CA ARG A 39 64.44 -17.17 -10.91
C ARG A 39 62.97 -17.28 -11.31
N VAL A 40 62.64 -18.15 -12.27
CA VAL A 40 61.26 -18.41 -12.69
C VAL A 40 60.47 -19.08 -11.56
N ASN A 41 61.05 -20.07 -10.90
CA ASN A 41 60.39 -20.75 -9.78
C ASN A 41 60.11 -19.80 -8.62
N ARG A 42 61.07 -18.95 -8.24
CA ARG A 42 60.83 -17.93 -7.21
C ARG A 42 59.67 -16.99 -7.55
N ARG A 43 59.59 -16.52 -8.80
CA ARG A 43 58.47 -15.67 -9.24
C ARG A 43 57.13 -16.41 -9.22
N LEU A 44 57.10 -17.70 -9.55
CA LEU A 44 55.88 -18.52 -9.46
C LEU A 44 55.45 -18.73 -8.01
N GLU A 45 56.39 -18.97 -7.10
CA GLU A 45 56.14 -19.08 -5.66
C GLU A 45 55.60 -17.76 -5.07
N ASP A 46 56.19 -16.62 -5.46
CA ASP A 46 55.71 -15.29 -5.05
C ASP A 46 54.26 -15.07 -5.51
N CYS A 47 53.96 -15.38 -6.78
CA CYS A 47 52.60 -15.31 -7.32
C CYS A 47 51.63 -16.23 -6.55
N ALA A 48 52.03 -17.47 -6.25
CA ALA A 48 51.21 -18.41 -5.49
C ALA A 48 50.95 -17.91 -4.06
N ALA A 49 51.95 -17.30 -3.41
CA ALA A 49 51.81 -16.70 -2.09
C ALA A 49 50.85 -15.49 -2.11
N PHE A 50 50.87 -14.67 -3.16
CA PHE A 50 49.91 -13.57 -3.33
C PHE A 50 48.48 -14.09 -3.55
N LEU A 51 48.31 -15.13 -4.39
CA LEU A 51 47.00 -15.75 -4.63
C LEU A 51 46.43 -16.38 -3.35
N ALA A 52 47.26 -17.06 -2.55
CA ALA A 52 46.84 -17.62 -1.27
C ALA A 52 46.37 -16.55 -0.26
N LYS A 53 46.90 -15.32 -0.36
CA LYS A 53 46.50 -14.16 0.45
C LYS A 53 45.33 -13.36 -0.14
N GLY A 54 44.74 -13.81 -1.26
CA GLY A 54 43.69 -13.08 -1.98
C GLY A 54 44.18 -11.84 -2.74
N LEU A 55 45.50 -11.61 -2.83
CA LEU A 55 46.11 -10.43 -3.46
C LEU A 55 46.30 -10.63 -4.98
N ARG A 56 45.20 -10.80 -5.72
CA ARG A 56 45.24 -11.13 -7.16
C ARG A 56 45.95 -10.10 -8.03
N THR A 57 45.81 -8.81 -7.74
CA THR A 57 46.49 -7.73 -8.49
C THR A 57 48.01 -7.76 -8.34
N GLU A 58 48.53 -8.12 -7.17
CA GLU A 58 49.98 -8.24 -6.95
C GLU A 58 50.53 -9.46 -7.69
N ALA A 59 49.80 -10.59 -7.65
CA ALA A 59 50.13 -11.77 -8.44
C ALA A 59 50.17 -11.46 -9.96
N ARG A 60 49.19 -10.70 -10.47
CA ARG A 60 49.18 -10.22 -11.87
C ARG A 60 50.41 -9.36 -12.16
N HIS A 61 50.74 -8.41 -11.30
CA HIS A 61 51.87 -7.51 -11.52
C HIS A 61 53.20 -8.29 -11.64
N VAL A 62 53.45 -9.23 -10.72
CA VAL A 62 54.64 -10.08 -10.74
C VAL A 62 54.66 -11.02 -11.96
N ALA A 63 53.50 -11.52 -12.38
CA ALA A 63 53.37 -12.36 -13.57
C ALA A 63 53.61 -11.61 -14.88
N GLU A 64 53.18 -10.34 -14.97
CA GLU A 64 53.33 -9.48 -16.15
C GLU A 64 54.70 -8.77 -16.22
N ASP A 65 55.45 -8.75 -15.12
CA ASP A 65 56.80 -8.16 -15.09
C ASP A 65 57.72 -8.78 -16.16
N ASN A 66 58.58 -7.97 -16.77
CA ASN A 66 59.29 -8.35 -18.00
C ASN A 66 60.53 -9.21 -17.71
N PRO A 67 60.65 -10.43 -18.25
CA PRO A 67 59.77 -11.08 -19.23
C PRO A 67 58.51 -11.71 -18.63
N PRO A 68 57.36 -11.70 -19.35
CA PRO A 68 56.11 -12.31 -18.88
C PRO A 68 56.33 -13.74 -18.39
N LEU A 69 55.93 -13.99 -17.14
CA LEU A 69 56.28 -15.20 -16.40
C LEU A 69 55.68 -16.46 -17.04
N LEU A 70 54.40 -16.40 -17.43
CA LEU A 70 53.72 -17.53 -18.05
C LEU A 70 54.35 -17.93 -19.40
N ASP A 71 54.76 -16.95 -20.20
CA ASP A 71 55.45 -17.22 -21.47
C ASP A 71 56.81 -17.88 -21.24
N LEU A 72 57.56 -17.39 -20.24
CA LEU A 72 58.87 -17.94 -19.91
C LEU A 72 58.78 -19.35 -19.32
N ALA A 73 57.81 -19.58 -18.42
CA ALA A 73 57.55 -20.89 -17.82
C ALA A 73 57.11 -21.92 -18.89
N ARG A 74 56.24 -21.54 -19.83
CA ARG A 74 55.84 -22.41 -20.96
C ARG A 74 57.01 -22.77 -21.86
N ILE A 75 57.95 -21.85 -22.08
CA ILE A 75 59.17 -22.14 -22.83
C ILE A 75 60.03 -23.17 -22.10
N LEU A 76 60.21 -23.01 -20.78
CA LEU A 76 61.03 -23.90 -19.95
C LEU A 76 60.42 -25.30 -19.77
N LEU A 77 59.09 -25.43 -19.85
CA LEU A 77 58.36 -26.71 -19.81
C LEU A 77 58.36 -27.47 -21.15
N ALA A 78 59.05 -26.99 -22.18
CA ALA A 78 59.11 -27.69 -23.46
C ALA A 78 59.98 -28.96 -23.39
N ASP A 79 59.53 -30.05 -24.01
CA ASP A 79 60.20 -31.35 -24.05
C ASP A 79 61.68 -31.27 -24.45
N GLU A 80 62.02 -30.37 -25.36
CA GLU A 80 63.40 -30.13 -25.81
C GLU A 80 64.34 -29.73 -24.65
N LEU A 81 63.84 -28.94 -23.69
CA LEU A 81 64.62 -28.48 -22.54
C LEU A 81 64.61 -29.48 -21.39
N GLN A 82 63.64 -30.40 -21.35
CA GLN A 82 63.70 -31.56 -20.47
C GLN A 82 64.85 -32.47 -20.88
N ASN A 83 65.02 -32.71 -22.19
CA ASN A 83 66.17 -33.45 -22.72
C ASN A 83 67.52 -32.80 -22.36
N TRP A 84 67.57 -31.47 -22.19
CA TRP A 84 68.76 -30.77 -21.71
C TRP A 84 69.05 -31.03 -20.24
N GLN A 85 68.03 -31.09 -19.38
CA GLN A 85 68.20 -31.45 -17.98
C GLN A 85 68.70 -32.89 -17.85
N ASP A 86 68.13 -33.82 -18.61
CA ASP A 86 68.58 -35.22 -18.65
C ASP A 86 70.04 -35.32 -19.13
N ALA A 87 70.41 -34.52 -20.14
CA ALA A 87 71.78 -34.43 -20.62
C ALA A 87 72.72 -33.82 -19.56
N CYS A 88 72.29 -32.82 -18.80
CA CYS A 88 73.09 -32.24 -17.71
C CYS A 88 73.33 -33.28 -16.60
N ALA A 89 72.28 -33.99 -16.18
CA ALA A 89 72.36 -35.06 -15.19
C ALA A 89 73.30 -36.20 -15.64
N ALA A 90 73.15 -36.66 -16.90
CA ALA A 90 73.99 -37.73 -17.46
C ALA A 90 75.47 -37.35 -17.58
N ASN A 91 75.81 -36.05 -17.65
CA ASN A 91 77.17 -35.55 -17.80
C ASN A 91 77.74 -34.91 -16.51
N GLY A 92 77.03 -34.99 -15.38
CA GLY A 92 77.47 -34.43 -14.09
C GLY A 92 77.54 -32.89 -14.08
N LEU A 93 76.74 -32.23 -14.92
CA LEU A 93 76.63 -30.77 -14.97
C LEU A 93 75.60 -30.27 -13.94
N PRO A 94 75.64 -28.99 -13.55
CA PRO A 94 74.66 -28.39 -12.64
C PRO A 94 73.22 -28.61 -13.10
N GLU A 95 72.44 -29.31 -12.27
CA GLU A 95 71.04 -29.61 -12.54
C GLU A 95 70.13 -28.46 -12.06
N ALA A 96 69.15 -28.11 -12.89
CA ALA A 96 68.16 -27.10 -12.55
C ALA A 96 66.93 -27.78 -11.91
N VAL A 97 66.41 -27.21 -10.82
CA VAL A 97 65.13 -27.66 -10.24
C VAL A 97 64.01 -27.42 -11.27
N PRO A 98 63.21 -28.42 -11.66
CA PRO A 98 62.21 -28.27 -12.70
C PRO A 98 61.14 -27.21 -12.32
N VAL A 99 60.52 -26.62 -13.34
CA VAL A 99 59.41 -25.68 -13.15
C VAL A 99 58.15 -26.48 -12.79
N SER A 100 57.44 -26.11 -11.71
CA SER A 100 56.19 -26.79 -11.31
C SER A 100 55.06 -26.47 -12.30
N PRO A 101 54.50 -27.48 -13.00
CA PRO A 101 53.34 -27.29 -13.88
C PRO A 101 52.10 -26.81 -13.11
N GLU A 102 51.93 -27.26 -11.86
CA GLU A 102 50.78 -26.95 -11.01
C GLU A 102 50.71 -25.46 -10.66
N LEU A 103 51.86 -24.85 -10.34
CA LEU A 103 51.93 -23.41 -10.07
C LEU A 103 51.64 -22.58 -11.34
N VAL A 104 52.07 -23.07 -12.50
CA VAL A 104 51.82 -22.41 -13.79
C VAL A 104 50.33 -22.48 -14.15
N GLU A 105 49.70 -23.63 -13.99
CA GLU A 105 48.27 -23.83 -14.23
C GLU A 105 47.41 -23.01 -13.26
N MET A 106 47.72 -23.02 -11.97
CA MET A 106 47.05 -22.20 -10.96
C MET A 106 47.11 -20.71 -11.31
N LEU A 107 48.28 -20.22 -11.72
CA LEU A 107 48.45 -18.82 -12.12
C LEU A 107 47.71 -18.50 -13.43
N ALA A 108 47.74 -19.40 -14.43
CA ALA A 108 47.00 -19.23 -15.67
C ALA A 108 45.49 -19.15 -15.43
N CYS A 109 44.93 -20.08 -14.65
CA CYS A 109 43.52 -20.07 -14.26
C CYS A 109 43.13 -18.80 -13.49
N ALA A 110 43.99 -18.32 -12.60
CA ALA A 110 43.75 -17.09 -11.85
C ALA A 110 43.78 -15.83 -12.73
N LEU A 111 44.52 -15.83 -13.84
CA LEU A 111 44.66 -14.67 -14.74
C LEU A 111 43.72 -14.70 -15.95
N ASP A 112 43.32 -15.89 -16.43
CA ASP A 112 42.40 -16.02 -17.57
C ASP A 112 40.94 -15.69 -17.19
N GLY A 113 40.57 -15.77 -15.91
CA GLY A 113 39.26 -15.33 -15.41
C GLY A 113 38.92 -13.85 -15.64
N ASP A 114 39.90 -13.02 -16.02
CA ASP A 114 39.79 -11.56 -16.18
C ASP A 114 39.90 -11.07 -17.63
N ARG A 115 40.11 -11.95 -18.62
CA ARG A 115 40.27 -11.53 -20.02
C ARG A 115 38.97 -11.06 -20.70
N GLU A 116 37.81 -11.27 -20.06
CA GLU A 116 36.51 -10.77 -20.53
C GLU A 116 36.03 -9.57 -19.70
N GLY A 117 36.74 -8.45 -19.84
CA GLY A 117 36.34 -7.13 -19.34
C GLY A 117 36.68 -6.91 -17.88
N ALA A 118 37.41 -5.82 -17.59
CA ALA A 118 37.72 -5.40 -16.22
C ALA A 118 36.47 -5.54 -15.34
N SER A 119 36.57 -6.39 -14.32
CA SER A 119 35.42 -6.69 -13.46
C SER A 119 34.93 -5.38 -12.83
N GLU A 120 33.63 -5.27 -12.57
CA GLU A 120 33.07 -4.07 -11.93
C GLU A 120 33.79 -3.75 -10.60
N MET A 121 34.32 -4.78 -9.91
CA MET A 121 35.16 -4.63 -8.73
C MET A 121 36.46 -3.85 -9.03
N GLU A 122 37.19 -4.18 -10.10
CA GLU A 122 38.44 -3.47 -10.45
C GLU A 122 38.19 -1.99 -10.77
N ARG A 123 37.06 -1.68 -11.44
CA ARG A 123 36.63 -0.30 -11.66
C ARG A 123 36.35 0.40 -10.33
N LEU A 124 35.63 -0.23 -9.41
CA LEU A 124 35.32 0.33 -8.11
C LEU A 124 36.56 0.54 -7.24
N LEU A 125 37.53 -0.39 -7.25
CA LEU A 125 38.79 -0.25 -6.53
C LEU A 125 39.63 0.91 -7.09
N THR A 126 39.60 1.13 -8.41
CA THR A 126 40.26 2.29 -9.03
C THR A 126 39.60 3.60 -8.60
N VAL A 127 38.26 3.65 -8.60
CA VAL A 127 37.50 4.80 -8.10
C VAL A 127 37.76 5.01 -6.61
N HIS A 128 37.83 3.96 -5.80
CA HIS A 128 38.13 4.02 -4.38
C HIS A 128 39.51 4.63 -4.12
N ARG A 129 40.56 4.18 -4.80
CA ARG A 129 41.91 4.79 -4.68
C ARG A 129 41.89 6.29 -4.96
N ARG A 130 41.16 6.72 -6.00
CA ARG A 130 41.02 8.14 -6.36
C ARG A 130 40.25 8.92 -5.29
N VAL A 131 39.09 8.41 -4.88
CA VAL A 131 38.18 9.07 -3.93
C VAL A 131 38.75 9.08 -2.52
N SER A 132 39.54 8.07 -2.13
CA SER A 132 40.23 8.05 -0.83
C SER A 132 41.28 9.16 -0.70
N LEU A 133 41.91 9.57 -1.81
CA LEU A 133 42.88 10.67 -1.84
C LEU A 133 42.24 12.06 -1.91
N LEU A 134 41.22 12.24 -2.75
CA LEU A 134 40.72 13.57 -3.14
C LEU A 134 39.24 13.81 -2.83
N GLY A 135 38.49 12.76 -2.51
CA GLY A 135 37.05 12.82 -2.32
C GLY A 135 36.64 13.26 -0.91
N THR A 136 35.37 13.65 -0.81
CA THR A 136 34.68 13.91 0.45
C THR A 136 34.38 12.61 1.20
N THR A 137 34.14 12.71 2.50
CA THR A 137 33.75 11.56 3.35
C THR A 137 32.54 10.82 2.77
N ARG A 138 31.54 11.57 2.27
CA ARG A 138 30.35 11.01 1.60
C ARG A 138 30.68 10.21 0.34
N GLU A 139 31.53 10.74 -0.53
CA GLU A 139 31.95 10.04 -1.75
C GLU A 139 32.72 8.76 -1.43
N LYS A 140 33.62 8.80 -0.43
CA LYS A 140 34.35 7.62 0.04
C LYS A 140 33.40 6.53 0.51
N MET A 141 32.41 6.90 1.34
CA MET A 141 31.38 5.97 1.83
C MET A 141 30.55 5.36 0.70
N LEU A 142 30.11 6.13 -0.29
CA LEU A 142 29.31 5.62 -1.42
C LEU A 142 30.07 4.55 -2.21
N VAL A 143 31.36 4.79 -2.48
CA VAL A 143 32.20 3.82 -3.19
C VAL A 143 32.44 2.58 -2.34
N LEU A 144 32.75 2.73 -1.05
CA LEU A 144 32.97 1.60 -0.13
C LEU A 144 31.71 0.74 0.08
N ARG A 145 30.52 1.35 0.15
CA ARG A 145 29.25 0.60 0.21
C ARG A 145 29.06 -0.27 -1.03
N ARG A 146 29.43 0.23 -2.21
CA ARG A 146 29.34 -0.53 -3.46
C ARG A 146 30.40 -1.62 -3.58
N ILE A 147 31.61 -1.38 -3.06
CA ILE A 147 32.65 -2.42 -2.93
C ILE A 147 32.18 -3.53 -2.00
N ARG A 148 31.69 -3.18 -0.80
CA ARG A 148 31.16 -4.15 0.17
C ARG A 148 29.99 -4.96 -0.37
N ALA A 149 29.11 -4.36 -1.17
CA ALA A 149 28.02 -5.09 -1.80
C ALA A 149 28.51 -6.19 -2.76
N MET A 150 29.71 -6.04 -3.34
CA MET A 150 30.34 -7.03 -4.22
C MET A 150 31.28 -7.99 -3.48
N ASP A 151 31.84 -7.56 -2.36
CA ASP A 151 32.69 -8.37 -1.47
C ASP A 151 32.21 -8.23 0.00
N PRO A 152 31.08 -8.88 0.34
CA PRO A 152 30.46 -8.73 1.66
C PRO A 152 31.22 -9.44 2.79
N ASN A 153 32.10 -10.39 2.44
CA ASN A 153 32.80 -11.23 3.41
C ASN A 153 34.13 -10.63 3.90
N SER A 154 34.60 -9.54 3.29
CA SER A 154 35.85 -8.90 3.69
C SER A 154 35.63 -7.99 4.91
N PRO A 155 36.27 -8.28 6.06
CA PRO A 155 36.14 -7.48 7.27
C PRO A 155 36.75 -6.08 7.11
N PHE A 156 37.76 -5.94 6.26
CA PHE A 156 38.45 -4.66 6.00
C PHE A 156 37.50 -3.58 5.50
N TRP A 157 36.59 -3.91 4.57
CA TRP A 157 35.64 -2.93 4.05
C TRP A 157 34.60 -2.51 5.07
N VAL A 158 34.26 -3.41 6.01
CA VAL A 158 33.32 -3.13 7.10
C VAL A 158 33.94 -2.16 8.10
N GLU A 159 35.19 -2.40 8.50
CA GLU A 159 35.94 -1.53 9.42
C GLU A 159 36.18 -0.14 8.82
N ASP A 160 36.64 -0.07 7.57
CA ASP A 160 36.87 1.20 6.87
C ASP A 160 35.57 2.01 6.69
N LEU A 161 34.48 1.34 6.33
CA LEU A 161 33.17 1.99 6.19
C LEU A 161 32.66 2.49 7.55
N ALA A 162 32.79 1.68 8.61
CA ALA A 162 32.40 2.07 9.97
C ALA A 162 33.17 3.30 10.45
N ALA A 163 34.49 3.35 10.22
CA ALA A 163 35.33 4.49 10.57
C ALA A 163 34.90 5.78 9.84
N LEU A 164 34.59 5.69 8.54
CA LEU A 164 34.10 6.82 7.74
C LEU A 164 32.70 7.27 8.18
N GLU A 165 31.82 6.33 8.55
CA GLU A 165 30.47 6.65 9.04
C GLU A 165 30.51 7.45 10.35
N VAL A 166 31.44 7.13 11.27
CA VAL A 166 31.65 7.91 12.49
C VAL A 166 32.09 9.34 12.16
N VAL A 167 32.99 9.51 11.19
CA VAL A 167 33.42 10.84 10.74
C VAL A 167 32.25 11.59 10.09
N ARG A 168 31.49 10.94 9.20
CA ARG A 168 30.34 11.54 8.52
C ARG A 168 29.27 12.00 9.50
N CYS A 169 28.98 11.21 10.54
CA CYS A 169 28.06 11.62 11.60
C CYS A 169 28.47 12.94 12.28
N ARG A 170 29.79 13.17 12.47
CA ARG A 170 30.31 14.43 13.04
C ARG A 170 30.21 15.60 12.08
N GLU A 171 30.33 15.37 10.78
CA GLU A 171 30.15 16.39 9.72
C GLU A 171 28.68 16.77 9.51
N LEU A 172 27.75 15.82 9.65
CA LEU A 172 26.33 16.03 9.41
C LEU A 172 25.70 17.04 10.38
N ALA A 173 26.13 17.07 11.65
CA ALA A 173 25.60 18.02 12.63
C ALA A 173 25.80 19.50 12.22
N PRO A 174 27.02 20.00 11.94
CA PRO A 174 27.22 21.37 11.47
C PRO A 174 26.61 21.63 10.08
N GLU A 175 26.51 20.63 9.20
CA GLU A 175 25.82 20.78 7.91
C GLU A 175 24.32 21.03 8.06
N VAL A 176 23.66 20.29 8.96
CA VAL A 176 22.24 20.49 9.30
C VAL A 176 22.02 21.90 9.87
N GLU A 177 22.91 22.38 10.74
CA GLU A 177 22.83 23.75 11.26
C GLU A 177 23.07 24.82 10.18
N ALA A 178 24.06 24.62 9.31
CA ALA A 178 24.35 25.55 8.23
C ALA A 178 23.16 25.65 7.25
N ALA A 179 22.59 24.51 6.86
CA ALA A 179 21.41 24.47 5.99
C ALA A 179 20.19 25.11 6.65
N PHE A 180 19.99 24.91 7.96
CA PHE A 180 18.94 25.57 8.72
C PHE A 180 19.11 27.09 8.78
N ARG A 181 20.32 27.60 9.04
CA ARG A 181 20.60 29.04 9.04
C ARG A 181 20.43 29.67 7.66
N ALA A 182 20.79 28.95 6.60
CA ALA A 182 20.59 29.38 5.22
C ALA A 182 19.12 29.27 4.75
N ALA A 183 18.23 28.69 5.56
CA ALA A 183 16.87 28.33 5.18
C ALA A 183 16.80 27.48 3.89
N ASP A 184 17.79 26.61 3.68
CA ASP A 184 17.89 25.72 2.52
C ASP A 184 17.10 24.44 2.76
N GLU A 185 15.81 24.47 2.40
CA GLU A 185 14.88 23.33 2.54
C GLU A 185 15.38 22.09 1.80
N ARG A 186 15.87 22.26 0.57
CA ARG A 186 16.35 21.16 -0.26
C ARG A 186 17.52 20.46 0.40
N ARG A 187 18.49 21.23 0.90
CA ARG A 187 19.65 20.63 1.58
C ARG A 187 19.26 19.93 2.88
N LEU A 188 18.34 20.50 3.67
CA LEU A 188 17.81 19.85 4.87
C LEU A 188 17.08 18.54 4.54
N HIS A 189 16.33 18.51 3.44
CA HIS A 189 15.67 17.30 2.96
C HIS A 189 16.66 16.20 2.57
N GLU A 190 17.70 16.55 1.79
CA GLU A 190 18.77 15.63 1.42
C GLU A 190 19.51 15.07 2.64
N LEU A 191 19.83 15.92 3.61
CA LEU A 191 20.47 15.54 4.87
C LEU A 191 19.56 14.63 5.70
N ARG A 192 18.24 14.89 5.71
CA ARG A 192 17.26 14.02 6.34
C ARG A 192 17.23 12.65 5.67
N ILE A 193 17.18 12.57 4.34
CA ILE A 193 17.24 11.28 3.63
C ILE A 193 18.52 10.54 3.97
N GLU A 194 19.67 11.21 3.98
CA GLU A 194 20.95 10.61 4.32
C GLU A 194 20.95 10.04 5.76
N LEU A 195 20.43 10.79 6.73
CA LEU A 195 20.35 10.39 8.15
C LEU A 195 19.39 9.22 8.43
N PHE A 196 18.38 9.02 7.57
CA PHE A 196 17.37 7.96 7.72
C PHE A 196 17.58 6.79 6.74
N SER A 197 18.67 6.78 5.97
CA SER A 197 19.03 5.64 5.13
C SER A 197 19.24 4.37 5.96
N ARG A 198 18.94 3.20 5.40
CA ARG A 198 19.21 1.89 6.01
C ARG A 198 20.65 1.42 5.81
N ASP A 199 21.44 2.15 5.04
CA ASP A 199 22.80 1.74 4.64
C ASP A 199 23.87 2.00 5.71
N TRP A 200 23.50 2.56 6.86
CA TRP A 200 24.42 2.81 7.98
C TRP A 200 24.74 1.52 8.73
N LEU A 201 26.02 1.21 8.88
CA LEU A 201 26.51 0.21 9.84
C LEU A 201 26.34 0.72 11.27
N HIS A 202 26.69 1.99 11.49
CA HIS A 202 26.47 2.67 12.76
C HIS A 202 25.49 3.81 12.56
N SER A 203 24.25 3.57 12.99
CA SER A 203 23.17 4.53 12.87
C SER A 203 23.55 5.89 13.49
N PRO A 204 23.27 7.01 12.79
CA PRO A 204 23.40 8.35 13.37
C PRO A 204 22.59 8.46 14.67
N THR A 205 23.07 9.25 15.63
CA THR A 205 22.39 9.39 16.92
C THR A 205 20.96 9.92 16.75
N GLU A 206 20.03 9.45 17.58
CA GLU A 206 18.63 9.86 17.50
C GLU A 206 18.46 11.38 17.65
N LYS A 207 19.29 12.02 18.50
CA LYS A 207 19.33 13.47 18.66
C LYS A 207 19.62 14.22 17.35
N LEU A 208 20.47 13.69 16.49
CA LEU A 208 20.80 14.30 15.21
C LEU A 208 19.67 14.09 14.19
N ARG A 209 19.05 12.90 14.19
CA ARG A 209 17.88 12.61 13.34
C ARG A 209 16.70 13.50 13.68
N SER A 210 16.32 13.60 14.95
CA SER A 210 15.24 14.48 15.40
C SER A 210 15.56 15.95 15.10
N ALA A 211 16.80 16.39 15.36
CA ALA A 211 17.28 17.73 15.03
C ALA A 211 17.12 18.09 13.54
N ALA A 212 17.42 17.16 12.63
CA ALA A 212 17.26 17.37 11.19
C ALA A 212 15.78 17.42 10.78
N VAL A 213 14.93 16.54 11.35
CA VAL A 213 13.47 16.54 11.11
C VAL A 213 12.84 17.85 11.56
N GLU A 214 13.14 18.29 12.79
CA GLU A 214 12.61 19.53 13.35
C GLU A 214 13.04 20.75 12.54
N ARG A 215 14.32 20.85 12.16
CA ARG A 215 14.83 21.97 11.35
C ARG A 215 14.23 21.99 9.96
N HIS A 216 14.11 20.83 9.31
CA HIS A 216 13.44 20.70 8.01
C HIS A 216 11.98 21.15 8.10
N ARG A 217 11.22 20.65 9.09
CA ARG A 217 9.84 21.08 9.34
C ARG A 217 9.72 22.57 9.62
N ALA A 218 10.65 23.14 10.38
CA ALA A 218 10.63 24.56 10.70
C ALA A 218 10.88 25.47 9.47
N VAL A 219 11.80 25.09 8.57
CA VAL A 219 12.04 25.85 7.32
C VAL A 219 10.86 25.67 6.36
N ARG A 220 10.42 24.42 6.14
CA ARG A 220 9.27 24.11 5.29
C ARG A 220 8.00 24.81 5.76
N GLY A 221 7.71 24.76 7.06
CA GLY A 221 6.56 25.44 7.67
C GLY A 221 6.57 26.96 7.46
N LYS A 222 7.74 27.60 7.48
CA LYS A 222 7.86 29.04 7.15
C LYS A 222 7.54 29.33 5.68
N ARG A 223 8.04 28.51 4.74
CA ARG A 223 7.72 28.64 3.31
C ARG A 223 6.22 28.43 3.08
N LEU A 224 5.67 27.35 3.62
CA LEU A 224 4.24 27.02 3.52
C LEU A 224 3.35 28.12 4.14
N SER A 225 3.76 28.72 5.25
CA SER A 225 3.04 29.86 5.85
C SER A 225 3.00 31.07 4.93
N ARG A 226 4.11 31.36 4.22
CA ARG A 226 4.17 32.45 3.24
C ARG A 226 3.28 32.16 2.03
N GLU A 227 3.31 30.93 1.52
CA GLU A 227 2.41 30.50 0.44
C GLU A 227 0.93 30.58 0.88
N ALA A 228 0.63 30.24 2.13
CA ALA A 228 -0.71 30.41 2.69
C ALA A 228 -1.14 31.90 2.69
N GLU A 229 -0.26 32.81 3.09
CA GLU A 229 -0.53 34.25 3.05
C GLU A 229 -0.77 34.74 1.60
N GLU A 230 0.01 34.26 0.63
CA GLU A 230 -0.15 34.58 -0.79
C GLU A 230 -1.49 34.05 -1.36
N ILE A 231 -1.86 32.80 -1.05
CA ILE A 231 -3.14 32.22 -1.49
C ILE A 231 -4.32 32.91 -0.80
N ALA A 232 -4.23 33.18 0.50
CA ALA A 232 -5.29 33.88 1.23
C ALA A 232 -5.49 35.31 0.72
N THR A 233 -4.43 35.99 0.30
CA THR A 233 -4.52 37.29 -0.38
C THR A 233 -5.27 37.15 -1.70
N ALA A 234 -4.94 36.15 -2.52
CA ALA A 234 -5.66 35.90 -3.78
C ALA A 234 -7.14 35.54 -3.56
N VAL A 235 -7.46 34.77 -2.51
CA VAL A 235 -8.84 34.49 -2.08
C VAL A 235 -9.54 35.80 -1.69
N SER A 236 -8.88 36.65 -0.92
CA SER A 236 -9.42 37.95 -0.50
C SER A 236 -9.71 38.87 -1.68
N ASP A 237 -8.78 38.96 -2.62
CA ASP A 237 -8.91 39.84 -3.80
C ASP A 237 -10.03 39.35 -4.72
N ALA A 238 -10.11 38.04 -4.97
CA ALA A 238 -11.19 37.44 -5.76
C ALA A 238 -12.55 37.57 -5.06
N TYR A 239 -12.60 37.39 -3.74
CA TYR A 239 -13.79 37.58 -2.93
C TYR A 239 -14.28 39.04 -2.97
N ALA A 240 -13.37 40.00 -2.79
CA ALA A 240 -13.69 41.43 -2.86
C ALA A 240 -14.16 41.86 -4.27
N ALA A 241 -13.60 41.26 -5.32
CA ALA A 241 -14.01 41.49 -6.71
C ALA A 241 -15.28 40.73 -7.12
N GLN A 242 -15.80 39.83 -6.26
CA GLN A 242 -16.89 38.89 -6.57
C GLN A 242 -16.60 38.03 -7.82
N ASP A 243 -15.33 37.74 -8.07
CA ASP A 243 -14.88 36.90 -9.18
C ASP A 243 -14.99 35.41 -8.79
N ILE A 244 -16.06 34.76 -9.24
CA ILE A 244 -16.36 33.36 -8.91
C ILE A 244 -15.29 32.40 -9.46
N GLU A 245 -14.83 32.60 -10.70
CA GLU A 245 -13.82 31.72 -11.30
C GLU A 245 -12.46 31.90 -10.61
N GLY A 246 -12.05 33.15 -10.38
CA GLY A 246 -10.84 33.47 -9.64
C GLY A 246 -10.86 32.94 -8.20
N LEU A 247 -12.00 33.06 -7.51
CA LEU A 247 -12.17 32.56 -6.15
C LEU A 247 -12.16 31.03 -6.10
N THR A 248 -12.82 30.35 -7.05
CA THR A 248 -12.81 28.88 -7.14
C THR A 248 -11.38 28.37 -7.32
N GLY A 249 -10.62 28.91 -8.29
CA GLY A 249 -9.23 28.50 -8.51
C GLY A 249 -8.29 28.86 -7.35
N ALA A 250 -8.56 29.91 -6.59
CA ALA A 250 -7.79 30.24 -5.39
C ALA A 250 -8.10 29.28 -4.23
N LEU A 251 -9.37 28.89 -4.05
CA LEU A 251 -9.80 27.91 -3.05
C LEU A 251 -9.33 26.49 -3.36
N GLU A 252 -9.28 26.09 -4.64
CA GLU A 252 -8.69 24.81 -5.05
C GLU A 252 -7.19 24.74 -4.74
N ARG A 253 -6.44 25.83 -5.01
CA ARG A 253 -5.04 25.93 -4.61
C ARG A 253 -4.87 25.86 -3.09
N TRP A 254 -5.78 26.46 -2.34
CA TRP A 254 -5.78 26.35 -0.88
C TRP A 254 -6.06 24.92 -0.41
N SER A 255 -7.07 24.24 -0.96
CA SER A 255 -7.39 22.86 -0.58
C SER A 255 -6.28 21.88 -0.94
N GLN A 256 -5.66 22.02 -2.11
CA GLN A 256 -4.50 21.21 -2.51
C GLN A 256 -3.34 21.39 -1.52
N LYS A 257 -3.11 22.61 -1.00
CA LYS A 257 -2.09 22.84 0.03
C LYS A 257 -2.48 22.27 1.39
N CYS A 258 -3.77 22.20 1.72
CA CYS A 258 -4.24 21.54 2.93
C CYS A 258 -4.01 20.01 2.95
N GLU A 259 -3.71 19.39 1.81
CA GLU A 259 -3.32 17.97 1.75
C GLU A 259 -1.89 17.73 2.25
N ASP A 260 -1.03 18.76 2.28
CA ASP A 260 0.33 18.67 2.83
C ASP A 260 0.26 18.65 4.38
N GLU A 261 0.74 17.57 5.00
CA GLU A 261 0.72 17.39 6.46
C GLU A 261 1.43 18.51 7.25
N ASP A 262 2.43 19.17 6.64
CA ASP A 262 3.19 20.25 7.27
C ASP A 262 2.50 21.64 7.05
N PHE A 263 1.42 21.71 6.28
CA PHE A 263 0.67 22.95 6.03
C PHE A 263 -0.26 23.29 7.20
N ARG A 264 0.19 24.21 8.07
CA ARG A 264 -0.61 24.74 9.19
C ARG A 264 -0.78 26.25 9.06
N PRO A 265 -1.82 26.72 8.33
CA PRO A 265 -2.10 28.14 8.22
C PRO A 265 -2.52 28.70 9.58
N ARG A 266 -2.24 29.99 9.81
CA ARG A 266 -2.72 30.69 11.01
C ARG A 266 -4.24 30.73 11.01
N ASP A 267 -4.85 30.63 12.19
CA ASP A 267 -6.31 30.57 12.34
C ASP A 267 -7.04 31.73 11.65
N GLY A 268 -6.47 32.94 11.68
CA GLY A 268 -7.05 34.09 10.98
C GLY A 268 -7.13 33.94 9.45
N LEU A 269 -6.12 33.33 8.82
CA LEU A 269 -6.16 33.06 7.37
C LEU A 269 -7.16 31.95 7.04
N ARG A 270 -7.22 30.92 7.89
CA ARG A 270 -8.20 29.85 7.74
C ARG A 270 -9.63 30.39 7.80
N GLN A 271 -9.92 31.22 8.79
CA GLN A 271 -11.24 31.83 8.94
C GLN A 271 -11.61 32.67 7.72
N GLN A 272 -10.68 33.48 7.21
CA GLN A 272 -10.90 34.29 6.01
C GLN A 272 -11.25 33.43 4.78
N VAL A 273 -10.54 32.33 4.59
CA VAL A 273 -10.79 31.39 3.48
C VAL A 273 -12.12 30.65 3.66
N GLU A 274 -12.48 30.28 4.89
CA GLU A 274 -13.78 29.66 5.22
C GLU A 274 -14.97 30.60 5.00
N GLU A 275 -14.81 31.90 5.27
CA GLU A 275 -15.82 32.91 4.99
C GLU A 275 -16.05 33.07 3.48
N ALA A 276 -14.96 33.15 2.70
CA ALA A 276 -15.04 33.26 1.24
C ALA A 276 -15.61 31.99 0.58
N SER A 277 -15.26 30.79 1.09
CA SER A 277 -15.80 29.53 0.58
C SER A 277 -17.29 29.35 0.87
N ARG A 278 -17.76 29.80 2.05
CA ARG A 278 -19.19 29.82 2.37
C ARG A 278 -19.96 30.73 1.42
N TRP A 279 -19.46 31.94 1.18
CA TRP A 279 -20.10 32.84 0.23
C TRP A 279 -20.14 32.26 -1.18
N LEU A 280 -19.06 31.62 -1.65
CA LEU A 280 -19.03 30.96 -2.95
C LEU A 280 -20.13 29.89 -3.06
N ALA A 281 -20.29 29.05 -2.04
CA ALA A 281 -21.34 28.03 -1.99
C ALA A 281 -22.76 28.62 -1.99
N GLU A 282 -22.98 29.73 -1.27
CA GLU A 282 -24.26 30.44 -1.27
C GLU A 282 -24.56 31.09 -2.63
N GLU A 283 -23.55 31.64 -3.31
CA GLU A 283 -23.70 32.29 -4.62
C GLU A 283 -23.92 31.27 -5.74
N THR A 284 -23.20 30.15 -5.75
CA THR A 284 -23.43 29.05 -6.71
C THR A 284 -24.81 28.45 -6.55
N CYS A 285 -25.26 28.19 -5.32
CA CYS A 285 -26.62 27.74 -5.03
C CYS A 285 -27.67 28.73 -5.56
N ARG A 286 -27.49 30.04 -5.30
CA ARG A 286 -28.41 31.09 -5.81
C ARG A 286 -28.47 31.11 -7.34
N ARG A 287 -27.33 30.91 -8.03
CA ARG A 287 -27.29 30.84 -9.50
C ARG A 287 -27.94 29.58 -10.05
N GLU A 288 -27.72 28.43 -9.42
CA GLU A 288 -28.36 27.17 -9.80
C GLU A 288 -29.88 27.24 -9.63
N GLU A 289 -30.37 27.81 -8.52
CA GLU A 289 -31.80 28.04 -8.33
C GLU A 289 -32.38 29.01 -9.36
N ALA A 290 -31.65 30.07 -9.72
CA ALA A 290 -32.08 31.00 -10.75
C ALA A 290 -32.15 30.32 -12.13
N ALA A 291 -31.14 29.55 -12.50
CA ALA A 291 -31.12 28.77 -13.73
C ALA A 291 -32.24 27.70 -13.76
N ALA A 292 -32.50 27.04 -12.63
CA ALA A 292 -33.60 26.08 -12.51
C ALA A 292 -34.98 26.77 -12.64
N ARG A 293 -35.14 27.99 -12.10
CA ARG A 293 -36.36 28.80 -12.31
C ARG A 293 -36.53 29.17 -13.78
N GLU A 294 -35.48 29.62 -14.45
CA GLU A 294 -35.51 29.94 -15.87
C GLU A 294 -35.82 28.72 -16.74
N ALA A 295 -35.23 27.56 -16.44
CA ALA A 295 -35.50 26.31 -17.13
C ALA A 295 -36.97 25.86 -16.98
N ARG A 296 -37.54 25.96 -15.78
CA ARG A 296 -38.97 25.66 -15.55
C ARG A 296 -39.88 26.60 -16.35
N LEU A 297 -39.58 27.89 -16.37
CA LEU A 297 -40.34 28.86 -17.16
C LEU A 297 -40.27 28.54 -18.67
N ALA A 298 -39.08 28.15 -19.16
CA ALA A 298 -38.91 27.73 -20.55
C ALA A 298 -39.67 26.43 -20.89
N GLU A 299 -39.72 25.45 -19.99
CA GLU A 299 -40.51 24.22 -20.15
C GLU A 299 -42.01 24.51 -20.19
N GLU A 300 -42.51 25.37 -19.29
CA GLU A 300 -43.91 25.82 -19.28
C GLU A 300 -44.28 26.54 -20.58
N GLU A 301 -43.41 27.42 -21.09
CA GLU A 301 -43.61 28.10 -22.37
C GLU A 301 -43.59 27.14 -23.56
N ALA A 302 -42.67 26.16 -23.58
CA ALA A 302 -42.62 25.14 -24.62
C ALA A 302 -43.88 24.25 -24.61
N ALA A 303 -44.36 23.83 -23.43
CA ALA A 303 -45.58 23.05 -23.28
C ALA A 303 -46.82 23.83 -23.77
N PHE A 304 -46.90 25.13 -23.45
CA PHE A 304 -47.95 26.01 -23.95
C PHE A 304 -47.92 26.14 -25.48
N GLN A 305 -46.74 26.36 -26.06
CA GLN A 305 -46.57 26.44 -27.53
C GLN A 305 -46.93 25.13 -28.23
N ALA A 306 -46.54 23.98 -27.66
CA ALA A 306 -46.91 22.66 -28.20
C ALA A 306 -48.43 22.45 -28.23
N ARG A 307 -49.14 22.84 -27.15
CA ARG A 307 -50.61 22.75 -27.10
C ARG A 307 -51.30 23.69 -28.09
N LEU A 308 -50.74 24.89 -28.32
CA LEU A 308 -51.23 25.80 -29.36
C LEU A 308 -51.03 25.22 -30.77
N ALA A 309 -49.88 24.59 -31.02
CA ALA A 309 -49.60 23.92 -32.30
C ALA A 309 -50.54 22.73 -32.53
N ASP A 310 -50.80 21.92 -31.49
CA ASP A 310 -51.76 20.81 -31.53
C ASP A 310 -53.18 21.30 -31.83
N LEU A 311 -53.66 22.34 -31.14
CA LEU A 311 -54.96 22.93 -31.42
C LEU A 311 -55.04 23.45 -32.86
N THR A 312 -53.98 24.11 -33.35
CA THR A 312 -53.92 24.61 -34.73
C THR A 312 -54.01 23.46 -35.74
N SER A 313 -53.31 22.35 -35.50
CA SER A 313 -53.38 21.13 -36.32
C SER A 313 -54.77 20.46 -36.27
N LEU A 314 -55.40 20.42 -35.09
CA LEU A 314 -56.76 19.92 -34.92
C LEU A 314 -57.79 20.75 -35.69
N LEU A 315 -57.62 22.08 -35.74
CA LEU A 315 -58.52 22.96 -36.48
C LEU A 315 -58.42 22.75 -38.00
N VAL A 316 -57.25 22.33 -38.52
CA VAL A 316 -57.05 22.01 -39.94
C VAL A 316 -57.57 20.62 -40.31
N SER A 317 -57.39 19.62 -39.45
CA SER A 317 -57.69 18.20 -39.73
C SER A 317 -59.16 17.79 -39.61
N ALA A 318 -60.04 18.69 -39.15
CA ALA A 318 -61.50 18.51 -39.05
C ALA A 318 -62.00 17.29 -38.22
N PRO A 319 -61.53 17.09 -36.98
CA PRO A 319 -62.08 16.08 -36.08
C PRO A 319 -63.46 16.47 -35.52
N GLY A 320 -64.15 15.53 -34.86
CA GLY A 320 -65.44 15.78 -34.20
C GLY A 320 -65.34 16.81 -33.07
N ALA A 321 -66.46 17.47 -32.76
CA ALA A 321 -66.56 18.60 -31.83
C ALA A 321 -65.84 18.39 -30.48
N ASN A 322 -65.94 17.17 -29.91
CA ASN A 322 -65.31 16.84 -28.64
C ASN A 322 -63.79 17.03 -28.66
N LYS A 323 -63.10 16.66 -29.75
CA LYS A 323 -61.63 16.78 -29.82
C LYS A 323 -61.15 18.24 -29.91
N ILE A 324 -61.95 19.11 -30.51
CA ILE A 324 -61.66 20.56 -30.56
C ILE A 324 -61.89 21.18 -29.19
N GLN A 325 -62.93 20.73 -28.48
CA GLN A 325 -63.23 21.16 -27.11
C GLN A 325 -62.19 20.65 -26.10
N ASP A 326 -61.74 19.40 -26.22
CA ASP A 326 -60.65 18.82 -25.42
C ASP A 326 -59.33 19.57 -25.65
N GLY A 327 -59.05 19.98 -26.89
CA GLY A 327 -57.86 20.78 -27.23
C GLY A 327 -57.90 22.19 -26.64
N LEU A 328 -59.07 22.84 -26.63
CA LEU A 328 -59.26 24.15 -25.99
C LEU A 328 -59.19 24.06 -24.46
N GLN A 329 -59.77 23.00 -23.89
CA GLN A 329 -59.74 22.77 -22.45
C GLN A 329 -58.33 22.44 -21.97
N GLY A 330 -57.57 21.64 -22.71
CA GLY A 330 -56.17 21.34 -22.40
C GLY A 330 -55.22 22.56 -22.42
N ILE A 331 -55.56 23.65 -23.12
CA ILE A 331 -54.82 24.93 -23.02
C ILE A 331 -55.31 25.74 -21.82
N SER A 332 -56.62 25.69 -21.53
CA SER A 332 -57.23 26.38 -20.38
C SER A 332 -56.77 25.79 -19.04
N ASP A 333 -56.52 24.48 -18.99
CA ASP A 333 -55.99 23.77 -17.82
C ASP A 333 -54.56 24.21 -17.45
N LEU A 334 -53.82 24.81 -18.40
CA LEU A 334 -52.52 25.44 -18.14
C LEU A 334 -52.64 26.84 -17.51
N GLY A 335 -53.86 27.33 -17.24
CA GLY A 335 -54.11 28.60 -16.57
C GLY A 335 -53.71 29.84 -17.38
N ARG A 336 -53.45 29.71 -18.68
CA ARG A 336 -53.09 30.81 -19.59
C ARG A 336 -54.19 31.09 -20.61
N GLU A 337 -54.31 32.35 -21.02
CA GLU A 337 -55.31 32.78 -21.98
C GLU A 337 -55.01 32.24 -23.39
N VAL A 338 -56.04 31.69 -24.05
CA VAL A 338 -55.94 31.21 -25.44
C VAL A 338 -55.96 32.41 -26.39
N PRO A 339 -55.09 32.46 -27.41
CA PRO A 339 -55.12 33.54 -28.40
C PRO A 339 -56.51 33.70 -29.02
N PRO A 340 -57.08 34.92 -29.07
CA PRO A 340 -58.47 35.16 -29.46
C PRO A 340 -58.76 34.69 -30.89
N GLU A 341 -57.77 34.76 -31.79
CA GLU A 341 -57.88 34.26 -33.17
C GLU A 341 -58.13 32.75 -33.25
N LEU A 342 -57.55 31.97 -32.33
CA LEU A 342 -57.75 30.52 -32.27
C LEU A 342 -59.11 30.16 -31.66
N VAL A 343 -59.56 30.95 -30.66
CA VAL A 343 -60.90 30.80 -30.06
C VAL A 343 -61.98 31.11 -31.09
N GLU A 344 -61.84 32.18 -31.87
CA GLU A 344 -62.79 32.52 -32.94
C GLU A 344 -62.83 31.45 -34.03
N ARG A 345 -61.66 30.94 -34.46
CA ARG A 345 -61.58 29.85 -35.45
C ARG A 345 -62.18 28.55 -34.94
N ALA A 346 -61.93 28.19 -33.69
CA ALA A 346 -62.51 27.01 -33.06
C ALA A 346 -64.02 27.15 -32.89
N GLY A 347 -64.50 28.32 -32.46
CA GLY A 347 -65.92 28.65 -32.33
C GLY A 347 -66.66 28.58 -33.67
N ALA A 348 -66.10 29.17 -34.73
CA ALA A 348 -66.66 29.09 -36.08
C ALA A 348 -66.74 27.64 -36.59
N ARG A 349 -65.76 26.80 -36.24
CA ARG A 349 -65.73 25.40 -36.64
C ARG A 349 -66.74 24.55 -35.86
N LEU A 350 -66.86 24.76 -34.55
CA LEU A 350 -67.87 24.12 -33.71
C LEU A 350 -69.29 24.49 -34.16
N ALA A 351 -69.54 25.77 -34.47
CA ALA A 351 -70.82 26.23 -35.01
C ALA A 351 -71.17 25.56 -36.35
N ALA A 352 -70.19 25.37 -37.25
CA ALA A 352 -70.41 24.66 -38.51
C ALA A 352 -70.76 23.17 -38.32
N ILE A 353 -70.14 22.50 -37.31
CA ILE A 353 -70.44 21.11 -36.96
C ILE A 353 -71.84 21.02 -36.32
N GLU A 354 -72.19 21.95 -35.44
CA GLU A 354 -73.51 22.03 -34.83
C GLU A 354 -74.62 22.33 -35.84
N GLU A 355 -74.39 23.20 -36.84
CA GLU A 355 -75.36 23.47 -37.90
C GLU A 355 -75.62 22.23 -38.78
N ALA A 356 -74.60 21.40 -39.01
CA ALA A 356 -74.74 20.12 -39.69
C ALA A 356 -75.55 19.10 -38.85
N ALA A 357 -75.44 19.15 -37.52
CA ALA A 357 -76.25 18.34 -36.59
C ALA A 357 -77.69 18.86 -36.46
N ARG A 358 -77.90 20.19 -36.42
CA ARG A 358 -79.21 20.84 -36.34
C ARG A 358 -80.07 20.59 -37.58
N ARG A 359 -79.47 20.41 -38.77
CA ARG A 359 -80.20 19.96 -39.98
C ARG A 359 -80.82 18.57 -39.82
N ARG A 360 -80.25 17.69 -39.00
CA ARG A 360 -80.81 16.35 -38.69
C ARG A 360 -81.84 16.39 -37.56
N ALA A 361 -81.75 17.38 -36.66
CA ALA A 361 -82.67 17.53 -35.53
C ALA A 361 -84.01 18.21 -35.90
N ARG A 362 -84.07 19.00 -36.99
CA ARG A 362 -85.29 19.71 -37.44
C ARG A 362 -86.44 18.81 -37.99
N LEU A 363 -86.29 17.49 -37.99
CA LEU A 363 -87.37 16.53 -38.30
C LEU A 363 -88.14 16.03 -37.07
N ARG A 364 -87.80 16.47 -35.85
CA ARG A 364 -88.52 16.08 -34.62
C ARG A 364 -88.74 17.31 -33.75
N PHE A 365 -89.97 17.47 -33.27
CA PHE A 365 -90.41 18.41 -32.25
C PHE A 365 -90.91 19.79 -32.73
N ALA A 366 -92.11 19.78 -33.29
CA ALA A 366 -93.13 20.78 -33.00
C ALA A 366 -93.98 20.23 -31.83
N GLY A 367 -93.99 20.88 -30.67
CA GLY A 367 -94.65 20.30 -29.49
C GLY A 367 -94.61 21.15 -28.21
N ILE A 368 -95.38 22.25 -28.24
CA ILE A 368 -96.24 22.69 -27.12
C ILE A 368 -95.63 23.62 -26.07
N ALA A 369 -95.96 24.90 -26.27
CA ALA A 369 -96.06 25.98 -25.31
C ALA A 369 -97.14 25.67 -24.25
N GLY A 370 -96.72 25.12 -23.10
CA GLY A 370 -97.58 24.92 -21.92
C GLY A 370 -96.84 24.86 -20.58
N GLY A 371 -95.50 24.90 -20.57
CA GLY A 371 -94.67 24.74 -19.37
C GLY A 371 -94.24 26.03 -18.67
N ALA A 372 -94.52 27.21 -19.25
CA ALA A 372 -93.92 28.47 -18.80
C ALA A 372 -94.37 28.94 -17.40
N VAL A 373 -95.55 28.52 -16.93
CA VAL A 373 -96.09 29.00 -15.64
C VAL A 373 -95.70 28.09 -14.47
N VAL A 374 -95.48 26.79 -14.69
CA VAL A 374 -94.93 25.87 -13.67
C VAL A 374 -93.42 26.02 -13.54
N LEU A 375 -92.72 26.32 -14.64
CA LEU A 375 -91.26 26.58 -14.61
C LEU A 375 -90.93 27.81 -13.76
N LEU A 376 -91.74 28.87 -13.81
CA LEU A 376 -91.49 30.09 -13.04
C LEU A 376 -91.69 29.90 -11.52
N ALA A 377 -92.64 29.06 -11.10
CA ALA A 377 -92.80 28.68 -9.69
C ALA A 377 -91.71 27.71 -9.21
N ALA A 378 -91.29 26.77 -10.07
CA ALA A 378 -90.18 25.86 -9.78
C ALA A 378 -88.84 26.60 -9.72
N VAL A 379 -88.61 27.60 -10.56
CA VAL A 379 -87.41 28.44 -10.56
C VAL A 379 -87.36 29.34 -9.32
N ALA A 380 -88.49 29.93 -8.90
CA ALA A 380 -88.55 30.70 -7.66
C ALA A 380 -88.30 29.85 -6.40
N PHE A 381 -88.83 28.61 -6.39
CA PHE A 381 -88.55 27.64 -5.33
C PHE A 381 -87.11 27.11 -5.36
N LEU A 382 -86.54 26.85 -6.55
CA LEU A 382 -85.14 26.48 -6.73
C LEU A 382 -84.20 27.61 -6.30
N SER A 383 -84.50 28.87 -6.62
CA SER A 383 -83.67 30.01 -6.27
C SER A 383 -83.63 30.25 -4.76
N TYR A 384 -84.76 30.07 -4.06
CA TYR A 384 -84.80 30.13 -2.61
C TYR A 384 -84.03 28.96 -1.96
N TRP A 385 -84.11 27.76 -2.56
CA TRP A 385 -83.40 26.57 -2.09
C TRP A 385 -81.88 26.62 -2.35
N LEU A 386 -81.45 27.18 -3.48
CA LEU A 386 -80.04 27.37 -3.85
C LEU A 386 -79.34 28.43 -3.01
N VAL A 387 -79.99 29.56 -2.73
CA VAL A 387 -79.42 30.61 -1.87
C VAL A 387 -79.21 30.09 -0.45
N ARG A 388 -80.18 29.35 0.09
CA ARG A 388 -80.06 28.75 1.43
C ARG A 388 -78.99 27.65 1.51
N ARG A 389 -78.80 26.89 0.43
CA ARG A 389 -77.74 25.86 0.32
C ARG A 389 -76.35 26.49 0.23
N ASN A 390 -76.22 27.60 -0.50
CA ASN A 390 -74.94 28.33 -0.61
C ASN A 390 -74.54 28.97 0.72
N THR A 391 -75.46 29.64 1.42
CA THR A 391 -75.14 30.21 2.74
C THR A 391 -74.78 29.14 3.77
N ARG A 392 -75.46 27.98 3.76
CA ARG A 392 -75.10 26.86 4.64
C ARG A 392 -73.70 26.32 4.31
N ASN A 393 -73.41 26.11 3.03
CA ASN A 393 -72.12 25.59 2.59
C ASN A 393 -70.98 26.59 2.85
N GLU A 394 -71.24 27.89 2.79
CA GLU A 394 -70.27 28.94 3.09
C GLU A 394 -69.90 28.95 4.58
N TRP A 395 -70.88 28.85 5.49
CA TRP A 395 -70.61 28.73 6.92
C TRP A 395 -69.90 27.42 7.27
N LEU A 396 -70.32 26.29 6.69
CA LEU A 396 -69.62 25.02 6.86
C LEU A 396 -68.18 25.10 6.32
N ALA A 397 -67.95 25.69 5.15
CA ALA A 397 -66.61 25.87 4.61
C ALA A 397 -65.73 26.79 5.48
N ARG A 398 -66.29 27.82 6.12
CA ARG A 398 -65.56 28.67 7.08
C ARG A 398 -65.20 27.92 8.35
N ILE A 399 -66.10 27.08 8.87
CA ILE A 399 -65.85 26.23 10.04
C ILE A 399 -64.83 25.14 9.69
N ASP A 400 -65.02 24.44 8.57
CA ASP A 400 -64.13 23.38 8.08
C ASP A 400 -62.74 23.96 7.77
N ALA A 401 -62.61 25.15 7.17
CA ALA A 401 -61.32 25.81 6.99
C ALA A 401 -60.63 26.16 8.32
N ALA A 402 -61.38 26.59 9.33
CA ALA A 402 -60.83 26.84 10.67
C ALA A 402 -60.39 25.52 11.35
N ILE A 403 -61.14 24.44 11.18
CA ILE A 403 -60.80 23.09 11.66
C ILE A 403 -59.57 22.53 10.93
N GLU A 404 -59.51 22.65 9.60
CA GLU A 404 -58.39 22.22 8.75
C GLU A 404 -57.10 23.00 9.07
N SER A 405 -57.22 24.28 9.40
CA SER A 405 -56.10 25.10 9.88
C SER A 405 -55.74 24.89 11.35
N HIS A 406 -56.46 23.99 12.06
CA HIS A 406 -56.32 23.73 13.50
C HIS A 406 -56.46 24.98 14.40
N ASP A 407 -57.11 26.03 13.91
CA ASP A 407 -57.41 27.25 14.68
C ASP A 407 -58.74 27.11 15.43
N TRP A 408 -58.69 26.35 16.53
CA TRP A 408 -59.87 26.01 17.33
C TRP A 408 -60.53 27.22 18.00
N ALA A 409 -59.74 28.26 18.30
CA ALA A 409 -60.26 29.51 18.85
C ALA A 409 -61.11 30.23 17.80
N ARG A 410 -60.60 30.31 16.56
CA ARG A 410 -61.34 30.89 15.44
C ARG A 410 -62.55 30.05 15.04
N ALA A 411 -62.45 28.72 15.07
CA ALA A 411 -63.58 27.83 14.82
C ALA A 411 -64.72 28.05 15.84
N ARG A 412 -64.38 28.28 17.12
CA ARG A 412 -65.34 28.64 18.16
C ARG A 412 -65.97 30.01 17.95
N GLU A 413 -65.17 31.03 17.63
CA GLU A 413 -65.69 32.36 17.31
C GLU A 413 -66.67 32.34 16.12
N ILE A 414 -66.37 31.55 15.08
CA ILE A 414 -67.25 31.38 13.92
C ILE A 414 -68.55 30.66 14.31
N LEU A 415 -68.49 29.68 15.22
CA LEU A 415 -69.67 28.98 15.74
C LEU A 415 -70.55 29.89 16.63
N ASP A 416 -69.94 30.76 17.44
CA ASP A 416 -70.63 31.76 18.25
C ASP A 416 -71.24 32.88 17.38
N GLU A 417 -70.51 33.31 16.33
CA GLU A 417 -71.00 34.23 15.30
C GLU A 417 -72.20 33.65 14.54
N LEU A 418 -72.15 32.37 14.19
CA LEU A 418 -73.25 31.65 13.53
C LEU A 418 -74.50 31.57 14.41
N GLU A 419 -74.33 31.35 15.72
CA GLU A 419 -75.44 31.29 16.68
C GLU A 419 -76.13 32.64 16.87
N SER A 420 -75.37 33.74 16.82
CA SER A 420 -75.90 35.10 16.92
C SER A 420 -76.53 35.61 15.61
N SER A 421 -75.98 35.25 14.45
CA SER A 421 -76.37 35.81 13.15
C SER A 421 -77.40 34.98 12.40
N ALA A 422 -77.41 33.65 12.58
CA ALA A 422 -78.34 32.74 11.90
C ALA A 422 -78.76 31.56 12.80
N PRO A 423 -79.57 31.81 13.86
CA PRO A 423 -79.91 30.80 14.87
C PRO A 423 -80.61 29.54 14.33
N GLN A 424 -81.28 29.65 13.18
CA GLN A 424 -81.93 28.51 12.50
C GLN A 424 -80.92 27.54 11.86
N LEU A 425 -79.72 28.00 11.49
CA LEU A 425 -78.64 27.17 10.92
C LEU A 425 -77.76 26.56 12.04
N ALA A 426 -77.69 27.20 13.21
CA ALA A 426 -76.98 26.67 14.36
C ALA A 426 -77.55 25.33 14.88
N HIS A 427 -78.82 25.05 14.62
CA HIS A 427 -79.50 23.79 14.97
C HIS A 427 -79.43 22.72 13.86
N ASP A 428 -78.69 22.97 12.77
CA ASP A 428 -78.49 21.99 11.71
C ASP A 428 -77.60 20.82 12.23
N PRO A 429 -77.96 19.55 11.97
CA PRO A 429 -77.20 18.39 12.43
C PRO A 429 -75.73 18.41 12.03
N GLN A 430 -75.40 18.94 10.84
CA GLN A 430 -74.01 19.02 10.39
C GLN A 430 -73.21 20.04 11.19
N VAL A 431 -73.81 21.18 11.54
CA VAL A 431 -73.16 22.22 12.36
C VAL A 431 -72.99 21.73 13.80
N ALA A 432 -73.97 21.01 14.35
CA ALA A 432 -73.89 20.43 15.69
C ALA A 432 -72.76 19.40 15.81
N GLU A 433 -72.52 18.59 14.77
CA GLU A 433 -71.40 17.65 14.70
C GLU A 433 -70.04 18.39 14.76
N ARG A 434 -69.85 19.46 13.96
CA ARG A 434 -68.60 20.24 13.98
C ARG A 434 -68.43 20.99 15.30
N ARG A 435 -69.52 21.46 15.92
CA ARG A 435 -69.49 22.07 17.25
C ARG A 435 -68.98 21.10 18.31
N SER A 436 -69.51 19.87 18.33
CA SER A 436 -69.04 18.83 19.24
C SER A 436 -67.54 18.53 19.04
N LEU A 437 -67.08 18.45 17.78
CA LEU A 437 -65.68 18.22 17.45
C LEU A 437 -64.76 19.35 17.94
N VAL A 438 -65.16 20.62 17.71
CA VAL A 438 -64.40 21.80 18.16
C VAL A 438 -64.37 21.88 19.69
N GLU A 439 -65.47 21.62 20.38
CA GLU A 439 -65.52 21.62 21.85
C GLU A 439 -64.67 20.49 22.47
N GLU A 440 -64.68 19.30 21.86
CA GLU A 440 -63.85 18.17 22.27
C GLU A 440 -62.36 18.47 22.11
N GLU A 441 -61.94 19.05 20.97
CA GLU A 441 -60.54 19.39 20.73
C GLU A 441 -60.04 20.54 21.62
N ILE A 442 -60.89 21.53 21.92
CA ILE A 442 -60.55 22.59 22.90
C ILE A 442 -60.36 21.97 24.30
N ALA A 443 -61.21 21.03 24.71
CA ALA A 443 -61.08 20.34 25.98
C ALA A 443 -59.80 19.47 26.03
N ASN A 444 -59.48 18.77 24.94
CA ASN A 444 -58.26 17.98 24.80
C ASN A 444 -57.01 18.87 24.85
N ALA A 445 -56.99 20.00 24.16
CA ALA A 445 -55.88 20.96 24.18
C ALA A 445 -55.62 21.51 25.59
N LYS A 446 -56.69 21.84 26.34
CA LYS A 446 -56.57 22.29 27.73
C LYS A 446 -55.98 21.21 28.64
N LYS A 447 -56.46 19.97 28.52
CA LYS A 447 -55.96 18.84 29.32
C LYS A 447 -54.48 18.55 29.03
N ARG A 448 -54.07 18.60 27.75
CA ARG A 448 -52.66 18.45 27.36
C ARG A 448 -51.77 19.52 27.99
N LYS A 449 -52.19 20.79 27.99
CA LYS A 449 -51.43 21.90 28.59
C LYS A 449 -51.28 21.75 30.11
N GLU A 450 -52.32 21.27 30.79
CA GLU A 450 -52.27 20.95 32.22
C GLU A 450 -51.28 19.80 32.49
N GLU A 451 -51.31 18.72 31.71
CA GLU A 451 -50.38 17.59 31.82
C GLU A 451 -48.92 17.99 31.53
N PHE A 452 -48.69 18.80 30.50
CA PHE A 452 -47.38 19.34 30.14
C PHE A 452 -46.78 20.19 31.28
N SER A 453 -47.57 21.13 31.81
CA SER A 453 -47.14 21.98 32.93
C SER A 453 -46.83 21.17 34.20
N ALA A 454 -47.59 20.09 34.47
CA ALA A 454 -47.36 19.21 35.60
C ALA A 454 -46.05 18.42 35.47
N LEU A 455 -45.69 18.00 34.25
CA LEU A 455 -44.41 17.32 33.98
C LEU A 455 -43.22 18.27 34.18
N LEU A 456 -43.29 19.50 33.66
CA LEU A 456 -42.23 20.50 33.86
C LEU A 456 -42.05 20.85 35.34
N ALA A 457 -43.15 21.07 36.07
CA ALA A 457 -43.10 21.33 37.51
C ALA A 457 -42.54 20.15 38.31
N ARG A 458 -42.62 18.92 37.80
CA ARG A 458 -42.00 17.73 38.41
C ARG A 458 -40.50 17.70 38.14
N VAL A 459 -40.06 18.05 36.94
CA VAL A 459 -38.63 18.20 36.61
C VAL A 459 -37.99 19.33 37.43
N GLU A 460 -38.69 20.46 37.61
CA GLU A 460 -38.21 21.55 38.47
C GLU A 460 -38.15 21.18 39.96
N ARG A 461 -39.07 20.33 40.45
CA ARG A 461 -38.98 19.81 41.83
C ARG A 461 -37.78 18.88 42.05
N LEU A 462 -37.34 18.20 41.00
CA LEU A 462 -36.11 17.38 41.02
C LEU A 462 -34.83 18.22 40.93
N ARG A 463 -34.95 19.57 40.94
CA ARG A 463 -33.85 20.55 40.91
C ARG A 463 -33.50 21.20 42.27
N PRO A 464 -33.12 20.47 43.34
CA PRO A 464 -32.42 21.10 44.46
C PRO A 464 -30.98 21.50 44.09
N ALA A 465 -30.38 22.37 44.89
CA ALA A 465 -28.98 22.80 44.75
C ALA A 465 -28.04 21.58 44.75
N GLY A 466 -27.42 21.29 43.60
CA GLY A 466 -26.65 20.07 43.36
C GLY A 466 -27.27 19.10 42.36
N PHE A 467 -28.26 19.54 41.58
CA PHE A 467 -28.97 18.76 40.55
C PHE A 467 -28.16 17.62 39.92
N GLU A 468 -28.55 16.39 40.26
CA GLU A 468 -28.07 15.18 39.59
C GLU A 468 -29.11 14.73 38.57
N PRO A 469 -28.83 14.83 37.26
CA PRO A 469 -29.72 14.31 36.23
C PRO A 469 -29.90 12.81 36.40
N THR A 470 -31.11 12.39 36.75
CA THR A 470 -31.47 10.96 36.83
C THR A 470 -32.12 10.49 35.52
N ASP A 471 -32.13 9.17 35.29
CA ASP A 471 -32.90 8.58 34.18
C ASP A 471 -34.39 8.98 34.24
N GLU A 472 -34.93 9.20 35.44
CA GLU A 472 -36.29 9.71 35.65
C GLU A 472 -36.46 11.13 35.08
N THR A 473 -35.46 11.99 35.23
CA THR A 473 -35.45 13.36 34.69
C THR A 473 -35.54 13.35 33.16
N TRP A 474 -34.73 12.50 32.49
CA TRP A 474 -34.76 12.35 31.04
C TRP A 474 -36.02 11.68 30.52
N LYS A 475 -36.65 10.80 31.32
CA LYS A 475 -37.95 10.21 31.00
C LYS A 475 -39.06 11.26 31.05
N LEU A 476 -39.07 12.10 32.08
CA LEU A 476 -40.03 13.19 32.23
C LEU A 476 -39.87 14.25 31.12
N LEU A 477 -38.63 14.60 30.75
CA LEU A 477 -38.37 15.50 29.62
C LEU A 477 -38.82 14.91 28.27
N ARG A 478 -38.71 13.59 28.05
CA ARG A 478 -39.25 12.94 26.85
C ARG A 478 -40.77 13.00 26.81
N GLN A 479 -41.43 12.66 27.92
CA GLN A 479 -42.89 12.76 28.05
C GLN A 479 -43.41 14.19 27.85
N ALA A 480 -42.66 15.19 28.32
CA ALA A 480 -43.01 16.60 28.08
C ALA A 480 -42.84 16.99 26.61
N ASN A 481 -41.80 16.50 25.91
CA ASN A 481 -41.62 16.75 24.48
C ASN A 481 -42.76 16.19 23.63
N ASP A 482 -43.25 14.99 23.97
CA ASP A 482 -44.35 14.34 23.23
C ASP A 482 -45.68 15.09 23.39
N LEU A 483 -45.81 15.93 24.42
CA LEU A 483 -46.98 16.76 24.69
C LEU A 483 -46.84 18.22 24.18
N ALA A 484 -45.65 18.65 23.75
CA ALA A 484 -45.38 20.03 23.33
C ALA A 484 -45.86 20.30 21.89
N GLN A 485 -46.90 21.13 21.74
CA GLN A 485 -47.45 21.50 20.43
C GLN A 485 -47.16 22.95 20.02
N ASP A 486 -47.28 23.90 20.97
CA ASP A 486 -47.06 25.32 20.69
C ASP A 486 -45.57 25.71 20.85
N ASP A 487 -45.18 26.84 20.26
CA ASP A 487 -43.79 27.30 20.28
C ASP A 487 -43.33 27.71 21.69
N GLU A 488 -44.28 28.05 22.58
CA GLU A 488 -44.02 28.41 23.98
C GLU A 488 -43.65 27.16 24.81
N ASP A 489 -44.39 26.06 24.65
CA ASP A 489 -44.13 24.76 25.25
C ASP A 489 -42.79 24.20 24.76
N ARG A 490 -42.51 24.31 23.45
CA ARG A 490 -41.21 23.91 22.88
C ARG A 490 -40.06 24.72 23.45
N LEU A 491 -40.24 26.04 23.64
CA LEU A 491 -39.22 26.90 24.22
C LEU A 491 -38.98 26.59 25.71
N ALA A 492 -40.05 26.35 26.48
CA ALA A 492 -39.97 25.97 27.89
C ALA A 492 -39.25 24.61 28.08
N HIS A 493 -39.59 23.62 27.24
CA HIS A 493 -38.91 22.34 27.19
C HIS A 493 -37.44 22.47 26.82
N ALA A 494 -37.12 23.25 25.78
CA ALA A 494 -35.75 23.45 25.31
C ALA A 494 -34.86 24.09 26.38
N ARG A 495 -35.37 25.10 27.11
CA ARG A 495 -34.64 25.72 28.24
C ARG A 495 -34.31 24.69 29.32
N LEU A 496 -35.30 23.93 29.76
CA LEU A 496 -35.10 22.95 30.83
C LEU A 496 -34.18 21.80 30.38
N LYS A 497 -34.33 21.33 29.14
CA LYS A 497 -33.44 20.33 28.53
C LYS A 497 -31.99 20.81 28.48
N ASN A 498 -31.75 22.07 28.12
CA ASN A 498 -30.41 22.65 28.08
C ASN A 498 -29.80 22.76 29.47
N ASP A 499 -30.56 23.22 30.46
CA ASP A 499 -30.12 23.26 31.87
C ASP A 499 -29.72 21.86 32.38
N VAL A 500 -30.50 20.83 32.07
CA VAL A 500 -30.20 19.43 32.45
C VAL A 500 -28.94 18.94 31.74
N ALA A 501 -28.79 19.23 30.45
CA ALA A 501 -27.60 18.86 29.68
C ALA A 501 -26.33 19.61 30.13
N ASP A 502 -26.45 20.85 30.60
CA ASP A 502 -25.35 21.63 31.16
C ASP A 502 -24.89 21.06 32.51
N ALA A 503 -25.82 20.64 33.37
CA ALA A 503 -25.49 19.99 34.63
C ALA A 503 -24.77 18.64 34.42
N GLU A 504 -25.25 17.83 33.47
CA GLU A 504 -24.60 16.56 33.11
C GLU A 504 -23.19 16.79 32.56
N ARG A 505 -23.00 17.83 31.72
CA ARG A 505 -21.67 18.20 31.21
C ARG A 505 -20.71 18.60 32.32
N ARG A 506 -21.16 19.37 33.32
CA ARG A 506 -20.31 19.75 34.47
C ARG A 506 -19.90 18.53 35.29
N ARG A 507 -20.83 17.60 35.52
CA ARG A 507 -20.55 16.34 36.21
C ARG A 507 -19.54 15.49 35.45
N GLN A 508 -19.74 15.32 34.14
CA GLN A 508 -18.82 14.58 33.28
C GLN A 508 -17.43 15.21 33.29
N GLN A 509 -17.33 16.54 33.23
CA GLN A 509 -16.05 17.26 33.33
C GLN A 509 -15.35 17.04 34.67
N GLU A 510 -16.09 16.91 35.78
CA GLU A 510 -15.50 16.62 37.09
C GLU A 510 -14.96 15.18 37.16
N PHE A 511 -15.71 14.21 36.64
CA PHE A 511 -15.22 12.82 36.52
C PHE A 511 -14.01 12.72 35.61
N ASP A 512 -14.05 13.36 34.44
CA ASP A 512 -12.93 13.38 33.49
C ASP A 512 -11.69 14.03 34.11
N ARG A 513 -11.83 15.14 34.88
CA ARG A 513 -10.71 15.77 35.60
C ARG A 513 -10.09 14.86 36.66
N ARG A 514 -10.92 14.16 37.45
CA ARG A 514 -10.44 13.21 38.46
C ARG A 514 -9.72 12.04 37.80
N PHE A 515 -10.26 11.55 36.69
CA PHE A 515 -9.63 10.49 35.90
C PHE A 515 -8.31 10.95 35.29
N ASP A 516 -8.26 12.13 34.67
CA ASP A 516 -7.04 12.67 34.05
C ASP A 516 -5.90 12.79 35.06
N ALA A 517 -6.20 13.24 36.28
CA ALA A 517 -5.21 13.30 37.35
C ALA A 517 -4.66 11.91 37.73
N ALA A 518 -5.53 10.90 37.82
CA ALA A 518 -5.14 9.52 38.14
C ALA A 518 -4.38 8.84 36.99
N ALA A 519 -4.86 8.97 35.75
CA ALA A 519 -4.24 8.40 34.56
C ALA A 519 -2.85 9.01 34.29
N THR A 520 -2.69 10.32 34.49
CA THR A 520 -1.39 10.99 34.34
C THR A 520 -0.36 10.48 35.36
N ALA A 521 -0.79 10.12 36.57
CA ALA A 521 0.10 9.51 37.56
C ALA A 521 0.58 8.12 37.10
N VAL A 522 -0.30 7.30 36.52
CA VAL A 522 0.06 5.99 35.97
C VAL A 522 1.01 6.10 34.79
N GLU A 523 0.72 7.01 33.84
CA GLU A 523 1.56 7.23 32.65
C GLU A 523 2.97 7.70 33.03
N LYS A 524 3.09 8.54 34.06
CA LYS A 524 4.40 8.98 34.57
C LYS A 524 5.24 7.82 35.10
N GLU A 525 4.64 6.88 35.84
CA GLU A 525 5.36 5.70 36.33
C GLU A 525 5.67 4.69 35.21
N LEU A 526 4.78 4.54 34.22
CA LEU A 526 5.08 3.76 33.00
C LEU A 526 6.26 4.36 32.22
N GLU A 527 6.39 5.69 32.17
CA GLU A 527 7.53 6.35 31.55
C GLU A 527 8.83 6.14 32.35
N THR A 528 8.76 6.09 33.68
CA THR A 528 9.89 5.67 34.52
C THR A 528 10.27 4.22 34.21
N LEU A 529 9.29 3.32 34.08
CA LEU A 529 9.49 1.91 33.74
C LEU A 529 10.18 1.74 32.39
N LYS A 530 9.79 2.51 31.37
CA LYS A 530 10.40 2.49 30.02
C LYS A 530 11.88 2.90 30.00
N ARG A 531 12.37 3.61 31.03
CA ARG A 531 13.78 4.00 31.16
C ARG A 531 14.65 2.96 31.84
N ILE A 532 14.04 1.98 32.50
CA ILE A 532 14.73 0.87 33.14
C ILE A 532 14.89 -0.23 32.10
N ASP A 533 16.13 -0.60 31.79
CA ASP A 533 16.39 -1.77 30.95
C ASP A 533 16.09 -3.04 31.76
N CYS A 534 15.02 -3.74 31.37
CA CYS A 534 14.58 -4.96 32.05
C CYS A 534 15.66 -6.06 32.03
N SER A 535 16.57 -6.04 31.05
CA SER A 535 17.65 -7.03 30.94
C SER A 535 18.83 -6.73 31.87
N GLU A 536 19.07 -5.46 32.21
CA GLU A 536 20.14 -5.04 33.12
C GLU A 536 19.74 -5.14 34.60
N ASP A 537 18.50 -4.75 34.94
CA ASP A 537 18.00 -4.76 36.33
C ASP A 537 16.52 -5.21 36.41
N PRO A 538 16.26 -6.54 36.30
CA PRO A 538 14.89 -7.08 36.32
C PRO A 538 14.18 -6.90 37.66
N ASP A 539 14.90 -6.73 38.76
CA ASP A 539 14.32 -6.53 40.09
C ASP A 539 13.82 -5.09 40.26
N LEU A 540 14.59 -4.09 39.80
CA LEU A 540 14.13 -2.70 39.74
C LEU A 540 12.94 -2.53 38.78
N PHE A 541 12.97 -3.22 37.64
CA PHE A 541 11.86 -3.23 36.68
C PHE A 541 10.59 -3.82 37.34
N ARG A 542 10.71 -4.95 38.02
CA ARG A 542 9.60 -5.59 38.76
C ARG A 542 9.03 -4.67 39.84
N MET A 543 9.88 -4.09 40.69
CA MET A 543 9.43 -3.22 41.78
C MET A 543 8.70 -1.98 41.26
N THR A 544 9.16 -1.40 40.15
CA THR A 544 8.50 -0.25 39.51
C THR A 544 7.16 -0.66 38.91
N LEU A 545 7.08 -1.84 38.28
CA LEU A 545 5.84 -2.38 37.72
C LEU A 545 4.79 -2.69 38.79
N GLU A 546 5.20 -3.22 39.95
CA GLU A 546 4.31 -3.45 41.10
C GLU A 546 3.80 -2.14 41.72
N GLY A 547 4.60 -1.06 41.67
CA GLY A 547 4.19 0.28 42.12
C GLY A 547 3.10 0.93 41.26
N ILE A 548 2.93 0.48 40.00
CA ILE A 548 1.93 1.01 39.06
C ILE A 548 0.52 0.47 39.36
N ASP A 549 0.39 -0.77 39.84
CA ASP A 549 -0.89 -1.42 40.10
C ASP A 549 -1.85 -0.61 41.00
N PRO A 550 -1.45 -0.07 42.18
CA PRO A 550 -2.36 0.72 43.01
C PRO A 550 -2.80 2.03 42.34
N LEU A 551 -1.94 2.64 41.51
CA LEU A 551 -2.29 3.84 40.75
C LEU A 551 -3.32 3.51 39.66
N TYR A 552 -3.13 2.38 38.96
CA TYR A 552 -4.08 1.89 37.97
C TYR A 552 -5.43 1.58 38.60
N GLN A 553 -5.48 0.89 39.75
CA GLN A 553 -6.72 0.61 40.47
C GLN A 553 -7.45 1.89 40.90
N SER A 554 -6.71 2.93 41.31
CA SER A 554 -7.30 4.24 41.63
C SER A 554 -7.91 4.93 40.41
N ALA A 555 -7.34 4.75 39.21
CA ALA A 555 -7.91 5.29 37.97
C ALA A 555 -9.12 4.47 37.49
N ALA A 556 -9.04 3.13 37.58
CA ALA A 556 -10.10 2.21 37.19
C ALA A 556 -11.35 2.27 38.08
N GLY A 557 -11.19 2.65 39.35
CA GLY A 557 -12.30 2.82 40.30
C GLY A 557 -13.14 4.08 40.10
N ILE A 558 -12.81 4.95 39.15
CA ILE A 558 -13.59 6.17 38.86
C ILE A 558 -14.74 5.80 37.91
N GLU A 559 -15.93 5.60 38.47
CA GLU A 559 -17.15 5.38 37.71
C GLU A 559 -17.61 6.65 36.96
N GLY A 560 -18.25 6.49 35.79
CA GLY A 560 -18.80 7.61 35.02
C GLY A 560 -17.82 8.33 34.09
N VAL A 561 -16.68 7.72 33.78
CA VAL A 561 -15.70 8.26 32.82
C VAL A 561 -16.20 8.17 31.39
N SER A 562 -15.83 9.16 30.56
CA SER A 562 -16.23 9.19 29.16
C SER A 562 -15.61 8.03 28.36
N ALA A 563 -16.21 7.67 27.22
CA ALA A 563 -15.73 6.57 26.38
C ALA A 563 -14.26 6.74 25.95
N ALA A 564 -13.81 7.98 25.75
CA ALA A 564 -12.42 8.30 25.44
C ALA A 564 -11.47 7.96 26.61
N GLN A 565 -11.89 8.21 27.84
CA GLN A 565 -11.13 7.89 29.04
C GLN A 565 -11.12 6.38 29.32
N SER A 566 -12.23 5.67 29.03
CA SER A 566 -12.24 4.19 29.05
C SER A 566 -11.26 3.58 28.04
N GLU A 567 -11.16 4.15 26.83
CA GLU A 567 -10.18 3.72 25.82
C GLU A 567 -8.74 3.99 26.28
N ARG A 568 -8.50 5.15 26.92
CA ARG A 568 -7.20 5.47 27.54
C ARG A 568 -6.83 4.49 28.66
N LEU A 569 -7.79 4.12 29.53
CA LEU A 569 -7.58 3.12 30.59
C LEU A 569 -7.22 1.75 30.00
N ALA A 570 -7.90 1.32 28.94
CA ALA A 570 -7.60 0.07 28.26
C ALA A 570 -6.20 0.09 27.61
N ALA A 571 -5.76 1.22 27.07
CA ALA A 571 -4.41 1.39 26.55
C ALA A 571 -3.35 1.27 27.65
N ILE A 572 -3.57 1.94 28.79
CA ILE A 572 -2.70 1.83 29.98
C ILE A 572 -2.63 0.37 30.45
N GLN A 573 -3.77 -0.34 30.51
CA GLN A 573 -3.81 -1.75 30.89
C GLN A 573 -3.02 -2.65 29.94
N ALA A 574 -3.11 -2.39 28.63
CA ALA A 574 -2.36 -3.12 27.62
C ALA A 574 -0.85 -2.88 27.74
N GLU A 575 -0.41 -1.65 28.06
CA GLU A 575 1.00 -1.35 28.32
C GLU A 575 1.51 -2.09 29.57
N ILE A 576 0.75 -2.08 30.68
CA ILE A 576 1.09 -2.84 31.89
C ILE A 576 1.20 -4.34 31.58
N ALA A 577 0.26 -4.91 30.84
CA ALA A 577 0.29 -6.32 30.44
C ALA A 577 1.48 -6.66 29.52
N SER A 578 1.85 -5.74 28.62
CA SER A 578 3.04 -5.90 27.79
C SER A 578 4.33 -5.89 28.61
N ALA A 579 4.45 -4.97 29.57
CA ALA A 579 5.60 -4.91 30.46
C ALA A 579 5.75 -6.18 31.32
N ARG A 580 4.63 -6.74 31.82
CA ARG A 580 4.63 -8.02 32.55
C ARG A 580 5.16 -9.18 31.69
N ARG A 581 4.68 -9.29 30.45
CA ARG A 581 5.17 -10.32 29.51
C ARG A 581 6.65 -10.17 29.21
N HIS A 582 7.13 -8.94 29.04
CA HIS A 582 8.55 -8.70 28.81
C HIS A 582 9.41 -9.15 30.01
N LEU A 583 8.98 -8.83 31.23
CA LEU A 583 9.64 -9.28 32.45
C LEU A 583 9.64 -10.83 32.56
N GLU A 584 8.53 -11.50 32.23
CA GLU A 584 8.45 -12.96 32.24
C GLU A 584 9.43 -13.61 31.25
N VAL A 585 9.57 -13.06 30.04
CA VAL A 585 10.51 -13.55 29.03
C VAL A 585 11.95 -13.39 29.52
N VAL A 586 12.32 -12.20 30.02
CA VAL A 586 13.68 -11.95 30.52
C VAL A 586 14.05 -12.86 31.70
N LEU A 587 13.11 -13.07 32.64
CA LEU A 587 13.34 -13.97 33.77
C LEU A 587 13.50 -15.43 33.30
N ARG A 588 12.75 -15.85 32.28
CA ARG A 588 12.89 -17.18 31.70
C ARG A 588 14.22 -17.37 30.98
N GLU A 589 14.66 -16.39 30.19
CA GLU A 589 15.97 -16.42 29.53
C GLU A 589 17.12 -16.46 30.55
N GLN A 590 17.03 -15.70 31.64
CA GLN A 590 17.99 -15.75 32.75
C GLN A 590 18.04 -17.15 33.39
N GLU A 591 16.88 -17.79 33.59
CA GLU A 591 16.79 -19.14 34.15
C GLU A 591 17.31 -20.20 33.17
N GLU A 592 17.00 -20.08 31.87
CA GLU A 592 17.50 -20.97 30.82
C GLU A 592 19.02 -20.82 30.65
N ARG A 593 19.56 -19.60 30.58
CA ARG A 593 21.02 -19.38 30.59
C ARG A 593 21.67 -19.94 31.84
N ARG A 594 21.05 -19.77 33.01
CA ARG A 594 21.57 -20.37 34.24
C ARG A 594 21.59 -21.90 34.15
N LYS A 595 20.54 -22.52 33.62
CA LYS A 595 20.48 -23.98 33.41
C LYS A 595 21.48 -24.45 32.36
N GLU A 596 21.70 -23.71 31.28
CA GLU A 596 22.72 -23.99 30.27
C GLU A 596 24.12 -23.89 30.88
N ILE A 597 24.38 -22.85 31.68
CA ILE A 597 25.64 -22.69 32.41
C ILE A 597 25.82 -23.86 33.38
N GLU A 598 24.81 -24.21 34.18
CA GLU A 598 24.83 -25.37 35.09
C GLU A 598 25.05 -26.70 34.32
N ALA A 599 24.41 -26.90 33.16
CA ALA A 599 24.59 -28.09 32.32
C ALA A 599 25.97 -28.17 31.65
N VAL A 600 26.56 -27.02 31.28
CA VAL A 600 27.95 -26.95 30.83
C VAL A 600 28.90 -27.28 31.97
N TYR A 601 28.61 -26.82 33.20
CA TYR A 601 29.38 -27.20 34.38
C TYR A 601 29.27 -28.70 34.70
N ASP A 602 28.10 -29.31 34.51
CA ASP A 602 27.86 -30.75 34.75
C ASP A 602 28.47 -31.67 33.68
N THR A 603 28.75 -31.15 32.47
CA THR A 603 29.32 -31.93 31.35
C THR A 603 30.83 -31.79 31.20
N LEU A 604 31.45 -30.86 31.93
CA LEU A 604 32.91 -30.77 32.00
C LEU A 604 33.46 -31.98 32.78
N PRO A 605 34.36 -32.79 32.19
CA PRO A 605 34.97 -33.91 32.90
C PRO A 605 35.75 -33.38 34.10
N ASP A 606 35.79 -34.14 35.20
CA ASP A 606 36.47 -33.79 36.44
C ASP A 606 37.79 -33.05 36.16
N LEU A 607 37.73 -31.73 36.32
CA LEU A 607 38.80 -30.82 35.90
C LEU A 607 40.05 -31.02 36.77
N GLU A 608 39.89 -31.53 37.99
CA GLU A 608 41.01 -31.94 38.84
C GLU A 608 41.68 -33.20 38.25
N ALA A 609 40.91 -34.14 37.71
CA ALA A 609 41.45 -35.32 37.03
C ALA A 609 42.17 -34.96 35.71
N TYR A 610 41.66 -33.97 34.96
CA TYR A 610 42.31 -33.47 33.74
C TYR A 610 43.61 -32.72 34.05
N GLU A 611 43.63 -31.88 35.09
CA GLU A 611 44.83 -31.20 35.56
C GLU A 611 45.90 -32.19 36.05
N ALA A 612 45.48 -33.22 36.81
CA ALA A 612 46.36 -34.28 37.29
C ALA A 612 46.98 -35.08 36.13
N ALA A 613 46.20 -35.39 35.09
CA ALA A 613 46.67 -36.07 33.89
C ALA A 613 47.67 -35.21 33.08
N LEU A 614 47.42 -33.90 32.96
CA LEU A 614 48.31 -32.96 32.27
C LEU A 614 49.64 -32.80 33.01
N ARG A 615 49.61 -32.67 34.34
CA ARG A 615 50.82 -32.62 35.19
C ARG A 615 51.60 -33.93 35.13
N ALA A 616 50.93 -35.08 35.14
CA ALA A 616 51.56 -36.39 35.01
C ALA A 616 52.19 -36.63 33.63
N GLY A 617 51.59 -36.10 32.56
CA GLY A 617 52.12 -36.15 31.19
C GLY A 617 53.36 -35.27 31.00
N LEU A 618 53.34 -34.05 31.57
CA LEU A 618 54.48 -33.12 31.57
C LEU A 618 55.69 -33.67 32.34
N ALA A 619 55.46 -34.47 33.39
CA ALA A 619 56.53 -35.11 34.17
C ALA A 619 57.19 -36.31 33.46
N ARG A 620 56.62 -36.85 32.36
CA ARG A 620 57.05 -38.11 31.72
C ARG A 620 57.76 -37.95 30.38
N ARG A 621 57.87 -36.75 29.79
CA ARG A 621 58.52 -36.54 28.48
C ARG A 621 59.65 -35.51 28.56
N ASP A 622 60.76 -35.79 27.85
CA ASP A 622 61.89 -34.89 27.61
C ASP A 622 61.46 -33.73 26.68
N LEU A 623 60.68 -32.81 27.23
CA LEU A 623 60.41 -31.54 26.57
C LEU A 623 61.63 -30.62 26.77
N PRO A 624 62.02 -29.84 25.74
CA PRO A 624 63.08 -28.83 25.89
C PRO A 624 62.82 -27.94 27.10
N GLU A 625 63.85 -27.72 27.91
CA GLU A 625 63.75 -27.12 29.26
C GLU A 625 62.99 -25.78 29.28
N ARG A 626 63.08 -25.01 28.18
CA ARG A 626 62.40 -23.73 28.00
C ARG A 626 60.88 -23.86 27.85
N THR A 627 60.41 -24.93 27.21
CA THR A 627 58.99 -25.21 26.95
C THR A 627 58.34 -25.82 28.17
N SER A 628 59.03 -26.76 28.85
CA SER A 628 58.59 -27.33 30.12
C SER A 628 58.45 -26.26 31.21
N ARG A 629 59.45 -25.39 31.36
CA ARG A 629 59.43 -24.30 32.35
C ARG A 629 58.34 -23.26 32.03
N GLY A 630 58.11 -22.95 30.76
CA GLY A 630 57.04 -22.05 30.30
C GLY A 630 55.63 -22.59 30.57
N LEU A 631 55.36 -23.85 30.25
CA LEU A 631 54.07 -24.51 30.51
C LEU A 631 53.80 -24.70 32.00
N SER A 632 54.81 -25.04 32.78
CA SER A 632 54.69 -25.18 34.24
C SER A 632 54.39 -23.83 34.91
N THR A 633 55.05 -22.75 34.47
CA THR A 633 54.77 -21.39 34.97
C THR A 633 53.40 -20.87 34.55
N LEU A 634 52.88 -21.30 33.39
CA LEU A 634 51.52 -20.98 32.93
C LEU A 634 50.44 -21.71 33.75
N LEU A 635 50.66 -22.99 34.05
CA LEU A 635 49.76 -23.79 34.90
C LEU A 635 49.75 -23.34 36.37
N GLU A 636 50.87 -22.80 36.88
CA GLU A 636 50.93 -22.23 38.24
C GLU A 636 50.24 -20.86 38.35
N ARG A 637 50.10 -20.12 37.25
CA ARG A 637 49.60 -18.73 37.26
C ARG A 637 48.17 -18.55 36.75
N CYS A 638 47.60 -19.55 36.10
CA CYS A 638 46.24 -19.48 35.55
C CYS A 638 45.48 -20.78 35.86
N PRO A 639 44.31 -20.71 36.53
CA PRO A 639 43.41 -21.86 36.58
C PRO A 639 43.03 -22.26 35.15
N ILE A 640 42.87 -23.56 34.88
CA ILE A 640 42.63 -24.13 33.53
C ILE A 640 41.53 -23.40 32.74
N TYR A 641 40.52 -22.86 33.43
CA TYR A 641 39.49 -22.00 32.85
C TYR A 641 40.04 -20.76 32.12
N GLY A 642 41.07 -20.12 32.67
CA GLY A 642 41.75 -18.99 32.02
C GLY A 642 42.62 -19.41 30.85
N LEU A 643 43.07 -20.67 30.79
CA LEU A 643 43.84 -21.16 29.65
C LEU A 643 42.93 -21.48 28.45
N ILE A 644 41.77 -22.09 28.69
CA ILE A 644 40.80 -22.45 27.65
C ILE A 644 40.12 -21.20 27.07
N ALA A 645 39.69 -20.26 27.93
CA ALA A 645 39.06 -19.02 27.49
C ALA A 645 39.99 -18.08 26.71
N ASN A 646 41.30 -18.08 27.03
CA ASN A 646 42.28 -17.25 26.32
C ASN A 646 42.87 -17.93 25.07
N CYS A 647 42.76 -19.26 24.93
CA CYS A 647 43.24 -19.99 23.75
C CYS A 647 42.16 -20.16 22.67
N ALA A 648 40.86 -20.09 23.01
CA ALA A 648 39.78 -20.19 22.03
C ALA A 648 39.84 -19.15 20.88
N PRO A 649 40.24 -17.89 21.10
CA PRO A 649 40.43 -16.92 20.01
C PRO A 649 41.69 -17.18 19.18
N ILE A 650 42.70 -17.84 19.76
CA ILE A 650 43.99 -18.12 19.11
C ILE A 650 43.89 -19.31 18.15
N VAL A 651 42.98 -20.25 18.39
CA VAL A 651 42.73 -21.43 17.54
C VAL A 651 41.82 -21.10 16.35
N LEU A 652 41.01 -20.04 16.43
CA LEU A 652 40.14 -19.58 15.34
C LEU A 652 40.84 -18.67 14.32
N ALA A 653 42.03 -18.16 14.64
CA ALA A 653 42.91 -17.49 13.69
C ALA A 653 43.80 -18.54 13.01
N ASP A 654 43.57 -18.81 11.73
CA ASP A 654 44.39 -19.73 10.91
C ASP A 654 45.78 -19.12 10.61
N ASP A 655 46.59 -19.02 11.67
CA ASP A 655 47.95 -18.49 11.72
C ASP A 655 48.95 -19.68 11.78
N GLN A 656 50.09 -19.52 11.10
CA GLN A 656 51.23 -20.44 11.11
C GLN A 656 51.71 -20.83 12.52
N ARG A 657 51.63 -19.94 13.52
CA ARG A 657 51.89 -20.24 14.93
C ARG A 657 50.88 -21.20 15.55
N SER A 658 49.61 -21.10 15.18
CA SER A 658 48.56 -22.00 15.64
C SER A 658 48.73 -23.40 15.04
N ARG A 659 49.23 -23.50 13.79
CA ARG A 659 49.62 -24.77 13.16
C ARG A 659 50.89 -25.37 13.78
N GLU A 660 51.92 -24.56 14.05
CA GLU A 660 53.14 -25.02 14.75
C GLU A 660 52.84 -25.48 16.19
N LEU A 661 51.89 -24.84 16.88
CA LEU A 661 51.41 -25.25 18.20
C LEU A 661 50.59 -26.55 18.14
N MET A 662 49.69 -26.69 17.16
CA MET A 662 48.88 -27.90 16.95
C MET A 662 49.72 -29.09 16.46
N ASP A 663 50.72 -28.87 15.61
CA ASP A 663 51.69 -29.89 15.19
C ASP A 663 52.62 -30.31 16.33
N GLY A 664 52.99 -29.37 17.22
CA GLY A 664 53.71 -29.68 18.46
C GLY A 664 52.89 -30.46 19.48
N LEU A 665 51.55 -30.30 19.48
CA LEU A 665 50.61 -30.99 20.36
C LEU A 665 50.06 -32.29 19.75
N SER A 666 50.18 -32.48 18.43
CA SER A 666 49.74 -33.67 17.67
C SER A 666 50.22 -35.01 18.28
N PRO A 667 51.45 -35.16 18.80
CA PRO A 667 51.89 -36.39 19.48
C PRO A 667 51.25 -36.64 20.86
N ALA A 668 50.46 -35.71 21.39
CA ALA A 668 49.70 -35.83 22.63
C ALA A 668 48.23 -36.21 22.40
N PHE A 669 47.70 -35.95 21.19
CA PHE A 669 46.31 -36.25 20.79
C PHE A 669 46.18 -37.48 19.89
N GLY A 670 47.29 -38.14 19.53
CA GLY A 670 47.35 -39.29 18.63
C GLY A 670 47.02 -40.66 19.24
N ASP A 671 46.14 -40.75 20.23
CA ASP A 671 45.59 -42.05 20.68
C ASP A 671 44.17 -42.22 20.11
N GLU A 672 43.91 -43.35 19.45
CA GLU A 672 42.73 -43.66 18.60
C GLU A 672 41.38 -43.71 19.36
N ARG A 673 41.23 -43.05 20.51
CA ARG A 673 40.07 -43.19 21.40
C ARG A 673 39.14 -41.98 21.48
N PHE A 674 39.33 -40.94 20.66
CA PHE A 674 38.52 -39.72 20.78
C PHE A 674 38.00 -39.18 19.42
N PRO A 675 36.70 -39.35 19.10
CA PRO A 675 36.13 -39.15 17.76
C PRO A 675 35.54 -37.75 17.57
N TRP A 676 36.28 -36.67 17.87
CA TRP A 676 35.72 -35.30 17.85
C TRP A 676 35.94 -34.54 16.53
N ARG A 677 36.87 -35.00 15.69
CA ARG A 677 37.27 -34.31 14.45
C ARG A 677 36.20 -34.40 13.35
N ASP A 678 35.51 -35.54 13.25
CA ASP A 678 34.53 -35.78 12.18
C ASP A 678 33.17 -35.15 12.48
N THR A 679 32.78 -35.05 13.76
CA THR A 679 31.54 -34.39 14.18
C THR A 679 31.58 -32.87 13.97
N TYR A 680 32.75 -32.25 14.18
CA TYR A 680 32.94 -30.81 13.98
C TYR A 680 32.88 -30.41 12.49
N LEU A 681 33.44 -31.24 11.61
CA LEU A 681 33.44 -31.00 10.15
C LEU A 681 32.07 -31.28 9.50
N ALA A 682 31.24 -32.14 10.09
CA ALA A 682 29.87 -32.39 9.64
C ALA A 682 28.94 -31.19 9.88
N VAL A 683 29.05 -30.55 11.05
CA VAL A 683 28.23 -29.36 11.42
C VAL A 683 28.58 -28.14 10.58
N GLN A 684 29.85 -27.99 10.17
CA GLN A 684 30.32 -26.85 9.39
C GLN A 684 29.86 -26.89 7.92
N ARG A 685 29.56 -28.09 7.41
CA ARG A 685 29.28 -28.32 5.98
C ARG A 685 27.80 -28.22 5.63
N ASP A 686 26.89 -28.51 6.56
CA ASP A 686 25.43 -28.37 6.37
C ASP A 686 24.94 -26.93 6.58
N PHE A 687 25.66 -26.11 7.36
CA PHE A 687 25.22 -24.76 7.72
C PHE A 687 25.40 -23.71 6.61
N LEU A 688 26.30 -23.94 5.64
CA LEU A 688 26.75 -22.89 4.69
C LEU A 688 26.19 -23.03 3.26
N TRP A 689 25.48 -24.11 2.93
CA TRP A 689 25.01 -24.35 1.55
C TRP A 689 23.53 -23.99 1.31
N HIS A 690 22.70 -23.86 2.35
CA HIS A 690 21.24 -23.70 2.21
C HIS A 690 20.68 -22.28 2.34
N GLN A 691 21.49 -21.25 2.65
CA GLN A 691 20.95 -19.99 3.17
C GLN A 691 20.79 -18.84 2.13
N GLN A 692 21.45 -18.86 0.97
CA GLN A 692 21.61 -17.61 0.18
C GLN A 692 20.84 -17.50 -1.14
N VAL A 693 20.37 -18.60 -1.74
CA VAL A 693 19.60 -18.56 -3.01
C VAL A 693 18.10 -18.59 -2.77
N ASP A 694 17.64 -19.27 -1.71
CA ASP A 694 16.23 -19.35 -1.34
C ASP A 694 15.71 -18.07 -0.68
N ASP A 695 16.56 -17.32 0.04
CA ASP A 695 16.14 -16.11 0.77
C ASP A 695 15.77 -14.94 -0.14
N THR A 696 16.37 -14.81 -1.32
CA THR A 696 16.09 -13.69 -2.24
C THR A 696 14.80 -13.92 -3.04
N ILE A 697 14.51 -15.16 -3.41
CA ILE A 697 13.26 -15.56 -4.07
C ILE A 697 12.11 -15.65 -3.04
N ALA A 698 12.40 -16.07 -1.80
CA ALA A 698 11.44 -16.08 -0.70
C ALA A 698 11.09 -14.67 -0.20
N ALA A 699 12.03 -13.71 -0.16
CA ALA A 699 11.75 -12.33 0.25
C ALA A 699 10.78 -11.62 -0.69
N PHE A 700 10.92 -11.81 -2.02
CA PHE A 700 10.01 -11.22 -3.00
C PHE A 700 8.61 -11.86 -2.94
N ARG A 701 8.53 -13.17 -2.66
CA ARG A 701 7.27 -13.92 -2.51
C ARG A 701 6.57 -13.66 -1.16
N ARG A 702 7.31 -13.40 -0.08
CA ARG A 702 6.77 -13.02 1.24
C ARG A 702 6.13 -11.62 1.21
N PHE A 703 6.64 -10.70 0.39
CA PHE A 703 6.11 -9.33 0.27
C PHE A 703 4.67 -9.31 -0.29
N GLU A 704 4.35 -10.11 -1.31
CA GLU A 704 2.97 -10.21 -1.83
C GLU A 704 2.02 -10.97 -0.88
N LYS A 705 2.53 -11.99 -0.16
CA LYS A 705 1.74 -12.74 0.85
C LYS A 705 1.34 -11.86 2.05
N VAL A 706 2.24 -10.98 2.52
CA VAL A 706 1.98 -10.08 3.67
C VAL A 706 0.99 -8.97 3.31
N ARG A 707 1.02 -8.43 2.09
CA ARG A 707 0.06 -7.42 1.63
C ARG A 707 -1.37 -7.97 1.52
N LEU A 708 -1.54 -9.16 0.93
CA LEU A 708 -2.85 -9.82 0.85
C LEU A 708 -3.38 -10.19 2.25
N TYR A 709 -2.50 -10.60 3.16
CA TYR A 709 -2.85 -10.89 4.56
C TYR A 709 -3.36 -9.63 5.29
N HIS A 710 -2.70 -8.48 5.10
CA HIS A 710 -3.12 -7.19 5.65
C HIS A 710 -4.46 -6.69 5.06
N ASP A 711 -4.69 -6.90 3.77
CA ASP A 711 -5.91 -6.46 3.06
C ASP A 711 -7.14 -7.36 3.37
N LEU A 712 -6.92 -8.65 3.62
CA LEU A 712 -7.97 -9.57 4.08
C LEU A 712 -8.40 -9.31 5.55
N TYR A 713 -7.50 -8.82 6.39
CA TYR A 713 -7.75 -8.57 7.82
C TYR A 713 -8.35 -7.18 8.12
N SER A 714 -8.35 -6.25 7.16
CA SER A 714 -8.73 -4.84 7.38
C SER A 714 -10.22 -4.52 7.13
N LEU A 715 -11.11 -5.51 7.23
CA LEU A 715 -12.57 -5.35 7.14
C LEU A 715 -13.12 -4.46 8.28
N ARG A 716 -13.27 -3.15 8.04
CA ARG A 716 -13.97 -2.23 8.95
C ARG A 716 -15.48 -2.19 8.65
N PRO A 717 -16.36 -2.30 9.66
CA PRO A 717 -17.76 -1.90 9.52
C PRO A 717 -17.89 -0.37 9.60
N ALA A 718 -18.70 0.23 8.72
CA ALA A 718 -19.13 1.62 8.86
C ALA A 718 -20.12 1.74 10.03
N ALA A 719 -19.85 2.70 10.92
CA ALA A 719 -20.58 2.92 12.17
C ALA A 719 -22.04 3.37 11.92
N GLY A 720 -23.00 2.71 12.56
CA GLY A 720 -24.38 3.17 12.53
C GLY A 720 -25.45 2.25 13.14
N ASN A 721 -25.36 1.89 14.42
CA ASN A 721 -26.52 1.87 15.34
C ASN A 721 -26.12 1.49 16.78
N ARG A 722 -26.50 2.30 17.77
CA ARG A 722 -25.99 2.25 19.16
C ARG A 722 -26.81 1.42 20.17
N ASN A 723 -27.85 0.70 19.77
CA ASN A 723 -28.71 -0.03 20.72
C ASN A 723 -28.92 -1.49 20.31
N LYS A 724 -28.00 -2.37 20.73
CA LYS A 724 -28.21 -3.80 21.08
C LYS A 724 -26.85 -4.39 21.48
N LYS A 725 -26.67 -4.63 22.79
CA LYS A 725 -25.36 -4.82 23.45
C LYS A 725 -24.97 -6.29 23.71
N GLU A 726 -25.58 -7.27 23.05
CA GLU A 726 -25.41 -8.69 23.47
C GLU A 726 -24.87 -9.68 22.42
N VAL A 727 -24.38 -9.26 21.23
CA VAL A 727 -23.83 -10.22 20.24
C VAL A 727 -22.59 -9.71 19.47
N TYR A 728 -21.61 -9.09 20.14
CA TYR A 728 -20.36 -8.69 19.47
C TYR A 728 -19.13 -8.98 20.35
N TYR A 729 -18.51 -10.15 20.16
CA TYR A 729 -17.20 -10.47 20.74
C TYR A 729 -16.24 -11.22 19.80
N PHE A 730 -16.60 -11.48 18.54
CA PHE A 730 -15.86 -12.48 17.72
C PHE A 730 -14.91 -11.93 16.65
N PHE A 731 -14.79 -10.60 16.49
CA PHE A 731 -13.80 -9.99 15.59
C PHE A 731 -13.22 -8.67 16.14
N ASP A 732 -13.00 -8.57 17.46
CA ASP A 732 -12.39 -7.37 18.04
C ASP A 732 -10.99 -7.68 18.57
N VAL A 733 -10.00 -7.49 17.69
CA VAL A 733 -8.60 -7.22 18.07
C VAL A 733 -8.30 -5.77 17.64
N PRO A 734 -7.66 -4.95 18.48
CA PRO A 734 -7.85 -3.50 18.47
C PRO A 734 -7.22 -2.78 17.27
N ARG A 735 -7.87 -1.67 16.88
CA ARG A 735 -7.41 -0.62 15.97
C ARG A 735 -5.91 -0.29 16.09
N GLN A 736 -5.04 -0.83 15.24
CA GLN A 736 -3.62 -0.43 15.19
C GLN A 736 -2.98 -0.37 13.80
N SER A 737 -3.72 -0.11 12.71
CA SER A 737 -3.09 0.02 11.39
C SER A 737 -2.20 1.27 11.22
N SER A 738 -2.37 2.32 12.04
CA SER A 738 -1.52 3.53 12.00
C SER A 738 -0.40 3.56 13.05
N ARG A 739 -0.46 2.71 14.10
CA ARG A 739 0.56 2.65 15.17
C ARG A 739 1.56 1.49 15.02
N MET A 740 1.23 0.40 14.31
CA MET A 740 2.18 -0.69 14.09
C MET A 740 3.40 -0.30 13.22
N ASN A 741 3.26 0.66 12.31
CA ASN A 741 4.39 1.16 11.51
C ASN A 741 5.35 2.09 12.29
N GLN A 742 4.96 2.54 13.49
CA GLN A 742 5.77 3.49 14.29
C GLN A 742 6.36 2.89 15.56
N LEU A 743 5.89 1.74 16.05
CA LEU A 743 6.27 1.23 17.38
C LEU A 743 7.28 0.07 17.40
N TYR A 744 7.54 -0.61 16.28
CA TYR A 744 8.50 -1.73 16.24
C TYR A 744 9.64 -1.48 15.26
N GLY A 745 10.55 -0.59 15.65
CA GLY A 745 11.90 -0.58 15.13
C GLY A 745 12.75 -1.63 15.84
N PHE A 746 12.78 -2.87 15.35
CA PHE A 746 13.89 -3.80 15.57
C PHE A 746 14.03 -4.82 14.42
N SER A 747 15.28 -5.19 14.21
CA SER A 747 15.90 -6.02 13.18
C SER A 747 15.77 -7.53 13.43
N GLY A 748 15.39 -8.28 12.38
CA GLY A 748 15.43 -9.75 12.32
C GLY A 748 14.04 -10.40 12.21
N PRO A 749 13.82 -11.41 11.33
CA PRO A 749 12.54 -12.10 11.23
C PRO A 749 12.51 -13.25 12.24
N MET A 750 11.82 -13.07 13.36
CA MET A 750 11.10 -14.18 14.00
C MET A 750 9.61 -13.93 13.79
N VAL A 751 9.10 -14.39 12.64
CA VAL A 751 7.78 -15.00 12.66
C VAL A 751 8.07 -16.44 13.00
N ASP A 752 7.86 -16.77 14.26
CA ASP A 752 7.87 -18.15 14.71
C ASP A 752 6.88 -18.94 13.82
N GLU A 753 7.33 -20.07 13.27
CA GLU A 753 6.49 -21.04 12.57
C GLU A 753 5.37 -21.58 13.50
N SER A 754 5.39 -21.24 14.80
CA SER A 754 4.33 -21.49 15.77
C SER A 754 3.08 -20.60 15.62
N PHE A 755 3.12 -19.49 14.86
CA PHE A 755 1.87 -18.85 14.38
C PHE A 755 1.29 -19.61 13.17
N SER A 756 1.51 -20.94 13.14
CA SER A 756 0.87 -21.89 12.24
C SER A 756 -0.51 -22.23 12.76
N VAL A 757 -1.37 -22.75 11.87
CA VAL A 757 -2.48 -23.70 12.04
C VAL A 757 -3.24 -23.73 13.40
N GLU A 758 -2.57 -23.77 14.55
CA GLU A 758 -3.09 -23.71 15.93
C GLU A 758 -4.13 -22.61 16.21
N THR A 759 -3.98 -21.39 15.66
CA THR A 759 -5.03 -20.36 15.85
C THR A 759 -6.32 -20.68 15.10
N ALA A 760 -6.23 -21.39 13.97
CA ALA A 760 -7.41 -21.92 13.27
C ALA A 760 -7.95 -23.19 13.96
N THR A 761 -7.09 -23.98 14.60
CA THR A 761 -7.50 -25.11 15.46
C THR A 761 -8.25 -24.64 16.71
N PHE A 762 -7.86 -23.49 17.28
CA PHE A 762 -8.57 -22.85 18.41
C PHE A 762 -10.04 -22.54 18.10
N PHE A 763 -10.42 -22.34 16.83
CA PHE A 763 -11.80 -22.13 16.39
C PHE A 763 -12.60 -23.43 16.14
N ASN A 764 -11.95 -24.59 16.06
CA ASN A 764 -12.67 -25.87 15.87
C ASN A 764 -12.96 -26.60 17.19
N ASP A 765 -12.18 -26.32 18.25
CA ASP A 765 -12.26 -27.08 19.51
C ASP A 765 -13.16 -26.43 20.59
N ARG A 766 -13.88 -25.34 20.27
CA ARG A 766 -14.85 -24.72 21.20
C ARG A 766 -16.30 -24.94 20.74
N PRO A 767 -17.16 -25.57 21.56
CA PRO A 767 -18.57 -25.83 21.22
C PRO A 767 -19.48 -24.57 21.21
N GLU A 768 -18.91 -23.38 21.42
CA GLU A 768 -19.61 -22.10 21.56
C GLU A 768 -19.58 -21.24 20.28
N ILE A 769 -18.88 -21.71 19.24
CA ILE A 769 -18.70 -20.96 17.99
C ILE A 769 -19.93 -21.15 17.11
N ASP A 770 -20.43 -20.05 16.55
CA ASP A 770 -21.56 -20.06 15.62
C ASP A 770 -21.27 -21.03 14.46
N PRO A 771 -22.12 -22.07 14.25
CA PRO A 771 -21.94 -23.05 13.18
C PRO A 771 -21.77 -22.42 11.78
N HIS A 772 -22.26 -21.19 11.59
CA HIS A 772 -22.13 -20.45 10.33
C HIS A 772 -20.72 -19.92 10.06
N LEU A 773 -19.83 -19.85 11.06
CA LEU A 773 -18.45 -19.35 10.92
C LEU A 773 -17.43 -20.45 10.60
N VAL A 774 -17.74 -21.70 10.94
CA VAL A 774 -16.84 -22.86 10.75
C VAL A 774 -16.39 -23.03 9.28
N PRO A 775 -17.29 -22.96 8.27
CA PRO A 775 -16.89 -23.10 6.87
C PRO A 775 -15.89 -22.03 6.40
N HIS A 776 -15.97 -20.81 6.97
CA HIS A 776 -15.06 -19.71 6.64
C HIS A 776 -13.67 -19.90 7.25
N ALA A 777 -13.60 -20.35 8.51
CA ALA A 777 -12.33 -20.66 9.18
C ALA A 777 -11.61 -21.84 8.48
N GLU A 778 -12.36 -22.89 8.13
CA GLU A 778 -11.81 -24.02 7.37
C GLU A 778 -11.30 -23.59 5.98
N TYR A 779 -12.04 -22.71 5.28
CA TYR A 779 -11.59 -22.16 4.01
C TYR A 779 -10.27 -21.40 4.18
N LEU A 780 -10.21 -20.47 5.13
CA LEU A 780 -9.02 -19.65 5.37
C LEU A 780 -7.80 -20.49 5.76
N ARG A 781 -7.98 -21.50 6.62
CA ARG A 781 -6.90 -22.43 6.97
C ARG A 781 -6.38 -23.15 5.72
N GLY A 782 -7.27 -23.76 4.94
CA GLY A 782 -6.88 -24.46 3.72
C GLY A 782 -6.27 -23.53 2.67
N PHE A 783 -6.75 -22.29 2.57
CA PHE A 783 -6.16 -21.25 1.73
C PHE A 783 -4.71 -20.96 2.13
N LEU A 784 -4.46 -20.75 3.43
CA LEU A 784 -3.11 -20.47 3.95
C LEU A 784 -2.17 -21.67 3.76
N GLU A 785 -2.65 -22.88 4.00
CA GLU A 785 -1.89 -24.12 3.77
C GLU A 785 -1.52 -24.27 2.28
N ARG A 786 -2.46 -24.05 1.35
CA ARG A 786 -2.19 -24.09 -0.09
C ARG A 786 -1.27 -22.97 -0.54
N LEU A 787 -1.43 -21.76 0.02
CA LEU A 787 -0.54 -20.63 -0.25
C LEU A 787 0.88 -20.89 0.26
N ALA A 788 1.03 -21.59 1.39
CA ALA A 788 2.33 -21.98 1.93
C ALA A 788 2.99 -23.09 1.10
N GLY A 789 2.21 -24.07 0.62
CA GLY A 789 2.72 -25.25 -0.08
C GLY A 789 2.97 -25.13 -1.59
N GLN A 790 2.71 -23.98 -2.22
CA GLN A 790 2.91 -23.81 -3.68
C GLN A 790 4.18 -23.03 -4.02
N ASP A 791 5.25 -23.74 -4.37
CA ASP A 791 6.53 -23.15 -4.79
C ASP A 791 6.61 -22.74 -6.27
N HIS A 792 5.62 -23.12 -7.09
CA HIS A 792 5.73 -23.06 -8.56
C HIS A 792 4.52 -22.50 -9.32
N VAL A 793 3.44 -22.09 -8.64
CA VAL A 793 2.22 -21.58 -9.28
C VAL A 793 2.22 -20.05 -9.24
N SER A 794 1.83 -19.40 -10.34
CA SER A 794 1.80 -17.94 -10.34
C SER A 794 0.62 -17.41 -9.52
N PHE A 795 0.78 -16.24 -8.88
CA PHE A 795 -0.25 -15.68 -8.00
C PHE A 795 -1.63 -15.59 -8.68
N ALA A 796 -1.69 -15.31 -9.98
CA ALA A 796 -2.94 -15.29 -10.73
C ALA A 796 -3.62 -16.66 -10.82
N ASP A 797 -2.85 -17.73 -11.02
CA ASP A 797 -3.37 -19.09 -11.10
C ASP A 797 -3.86 -19.54 -9.73
N PHE A 798 -3.12 -19.18 -8.68
CA PHE A 798 -3.50 -19.41 -7.29
C PHE A 798 -4.77 -18.64 -6.92
N ALA A 799 -4.81 -17.32 -7.15
CA ALA A 799 -5.98 -16.48 -6.86
C ALA A 799 -7.22 -16.98 -7.60
N TRP A 800 -7.07 -17.45 -8.85
CA TRP A 800 -8.18 -18.02 -9.61
C TRP A 800 -8.68 -19.34 -9.04
N HIS A 801 -7.77 -20.27 -8.73
CA HIS A 801 -8.12 -21.53 -8.09
C HIS A 801 -8.91 -21.28 -6.80
N GLU A 802 -8.51 -20.27 -6.04
CA GLU A 802 -9.19 -19.88 -4.82
C GLU A 802 -10.55 -19.22 -5.06
N ILE A 803 -10.68 -18.35 -6.07
CA ILE A 803 -11.98 -17.78 -6.47
C ILE A 803 -12.95 -18.90 -6.88
N GLN A 804 -12.51 -19.87 -7.68
CA GLN A 804 -13.32 -21.03 -8.06
C GLN A 804 -13.69 -21.89 -6.84
N THR A 805 -12.74 -22.09 -5.94
CA THR A 805 -12.96 -22.83 -4.69
C THR A 805 -14.04 -22.13 -3.85
N ILE A 806 -13.92 -20.82 -3.64
CA ILE A 806 -14.91 -20.01 -2.90
C ILE A 806 -16.29 -20.07 -3.59
N ALA A 807 -16.35 -19.89 -4.91
CA ALA A 807 -17.60 -19.94 -5.67
C ALA A 807 -18.28 -21.32 -5.56
N SER A 808 -17.50 -22.40 -5.56
CA SER A 808 -18.02 -23.77 -5.45
C SER A 808 -18.53 -24.15 -4.05
N ARG A 809 -18.04 -23.48 -2.99
CA ARG A 809 -18.43 -23.74 -1.60
C ARG A 809 -19.80 -23.18 -1.29
N LYS A 810 -20.81 -24.05 -1.21
CA LYS A 810 -22.21 -23.70 -0.88
C LYS A 810 -22.46 -23.52 0.62
N ASP A 811 -21.51 -23.95 1.44
CA ASP A 811 -21.51 -23.90 2.89
C ASP A 811 -20.99 -22.57 3.46
N MET A 812 -20.36 -21.73 2.63
CA MET A 812 -19.93 -20.39 3.03
C MET A 812 -21.07 -19.37 2.90
N GLU A 813 -21.18 -18.46 3.87
CA GLU A 813 -22.08 -17.31 3.76
C GLU A 813 -21.69 -16.44 2.54
N PRO A 814 -22.64 -16.17 1.62
CA PRO A 814 -22.36 -15.45 0.36
C PRO A 814 -21.69 -14.09 0.52
N VAL A 815 -21.95 -13.37 1.62
CA VAL A 815 -21.34 -12.06 1.90
C VAL A 815 -19.82 -12.18 2.06
N VAL A 816 -19.40 -13.14 2.87
CA VAL A 816 -17.99 -13.36 3.21
C VAL A 816 -17.26 -13.97 2.01
N ALA A 817 -17.89 -14.93 1.33
CA ALA A 817 -17.38 -15.51 0.10
C ALA A 817 -17.11 -14.43 -0.97
N MET A 818 -18.07 -13.53 -1.19
CA MET A 818 -17.93 -12.44 -2.16
C MET A 818 -16.84 -11.44 -1.76
N THR A 819 -16.67 -11.20 -0.46
CA THR A 819 -15.58 -10.36 0.06
C THR A 819 -14.21 -10.96 -0.25
N TYR A 820 -14.02 -12.26 -0.04
CA TYR A 820 -12.78 -12.94 -0.39
C TYR A 820 -12.52 -12.91 -1.90
N VAL A 821 -13.54 -13.15 -2.73
CA VAL A 821 -13.43 -13.04 -4.19
C VAL A 821 -12.99 -11.64 -4.59
N ARG A 822 -13.59 -10.58 -4.02
CA ARG A 822 -13.19 -9.19 -4.31
C ARG A 822 -11.73 -8.91 -3.96
N GLN A 823 -11.27 -9.37 -2.80
CA GLN A 823 -9.87 -9.17 -2.37
C GLN A 823 -8.88 -9.92 -3.26
N LEU A 824 -9.23 -11.15 -3.65
CA LEU A 824 -8.43 -11.91 -4.61
C LEU A 824 -8.42 -11.26 -5.99
N LEU A 825 -9.47 -10.51 -6.35
CA LEU A 825 -9.56 -9.78 -7.63
C LEU A 825 -8.89 -8.39 -7.61
N ALA A 826 -8.72 -7.76 -6.45
CA ALA A 826 -8.21 -6.40 -6.32
C ALA A 826 -6.85 -6.16 -7.01
N PRO A 827 -5.85 -7.06 -6.91
CA PRO A 827 -4.56 -6.91 -7.61
C PRO A 827 -4.69 -6.86 -9.14
N PHE A 828 -5.81 -7.34 -9.70
CA PHE A 828 -6.04 -7.40 -11.14
C PHE A 828 -6.73 -6.15 -11.72
N SER A 829 -7.21 -5.25 -10.87
CA SER A 829 -7.89 -4.01 -11.28
C SER A 829 -7.03 -3.13 -12.19
N ASN A 830 -5.70 -3.11 -12.02
CA ASN A 830 -4.81 -2.24 -12.80
C ASN A 830 -4.38 -2.82 -14.16
N LEU A 831 -4.91 -3.97 -14.61
CA LEU A 831 -4.41 -4.69 -15.79
C LEU A 831 -5.02 -4.28 -17.15
N GLY A 832 -5.51 -3.04 -17.27
CA GLY A 832 -5.91 -2.39 -18.52
C GLY A 832 -7.40 -2.51 -18.89
N ASP A 833 -7.83 -1.60 -19.78
CA ASP A 833 -9.22 -1.13 -19.97
C ASP A 833 -10.30 -2.20 -20.16
N ARG A 834 -10.02 -3.35 -20.79
CA ARG A 834 -11.05 -4.38 -21.06
C ARG A 834 -11.22 -5.44 -19.97
N LEU A 835 -10.13 -5.88 -19.34
CA LEU A 835 -10.23 -6.68 -18.11
C LEU A 835 -10.89 -5.81 -17.03
N LEU A 836 -10.55 -4.53 -17.01
CA LEU A 836 -11.21 -3.52 -16.19
C LEU A 836 -12.70 -3.40 -16.54
N GLU A 837 -13.16 -3.49 -17.79
CA GLU A 837 -14.60 -3.44 -18.12
C GLU A 837 -15.41 -4.61 -17.52
N ASP A 838 -14.95 -5.85 -17.66
CA ASP A 838 -15.64 -7.01 -17.06
C ASP A 838 -15.54 -6.97 -15.53
N PHE A 839 -14.40 -6.55 -14.96
CA PHE A 839 -14.25 -6.36 -13.52
C PHE A 839 -15.04 -5.18 -12.99
N THR A 840 -15.15 -4.09 -13.74
CA THR A 840 -15.93 -2.90 -13.38
C THR A 840 -17.41 -3.20 -13.52
N ARG A 841 -17.82 -4.04 -14.49
CA ARG A 841 -19.20 -4.53 -14.57
C ARG A 841 -19.53 -5.37 -13.33
N LEU A 842 -18.65 -6.31 -12.96
CA LEU A 842 -18.81 -7.11 -11.74
C LEU A 842 -18.80 -6.22 -10.49
N ASP A 843 -17.85 -5.30 -10.34
CA ASP A 843 -17.78 -4.36 -9.21
C ASP A 843 -19.04 -3.48 -9.13
N LYS A 844 -19.54 -2.96 -10.26
CA LYS A 844 -20.79 -2.18 -10.32
C LYS A 844 -22.02 -3.02 -9.95
N GLU A 845 -22.08 -4.27 -10.41
CA GLU A 845 -23.13 -5.21 -10.03
C GLU A 845 -23.03 -5.61 -8.56
N TRP A 846 -21.83 -5.53 -7.95
CA TRP A 846 -21.57 -5.97 -6.59
C TRP A 846 -21.65 -4.86 -5.53
N ARG A 847 -21.37 -3.60 -5.89
CA ARG A 847 -21.47 -2.42 -5.00
C ARG A 847 -22.77 -2.28 -4.21
N PRO A 848 -23.96 -2.61 -4.76
CA PRO A 848 -25.21 -2.53 -4.00
C PRO A 848 -25.25 -3.42 -2.74
N PHE A 849 -24.31 -4.36 -2.61
CA PHE A 849 -24.27 -5.33 -1.52
C PHE A 849 -23.33 -4.96 -0.36
N ASP A 850 -22.64 -3.81 -0.41
CA ASP A 850 -21.59 -3.35 0.53
C ASP A 850 -22.09 -2.92 1.94
N ALA A 851 -23.39 -2.97 2.24
CA ALA A 851 -23.89 -2.62 3.58
C ALA A 851 -23.53 -3.71 4.62
N PRO A 852 -22.64 -3.44 5.61
CA PRO A 852 -22.11 -4.49 6.48
C PRO A 852 -23.10 -5.06 7.52
N ALA A 853 -24.29 -4.47 7.67
CA ALA A 853 -25.14 -4.69 8.85
C ALA A 853 -26.35 -5.62 8.64
N ALA A 854 -26.70 -5.97 7.41
CA ALA A 854 -28.00 -6.61 7.16
C ALA A 854 -28.03 -8.13 7.42
N TRP A 855 -26.92 -8.86 7.28
CA TRP A 855 -26.96 -10.33 7.27
C TRP A 855 -27.00 -10.97 8.67
N LEU A 856 -26.45 -10.32 9.70
CA LEU A 856 -26.50 -10.76 11.09
C LEU A 856 -27.88 -10.57 11.76
N SER A 857 -28.75 -9.75 11.17
CA SER A 857 -30.00 -9.32 11.82
C SER A 857 -31.17 -10.30 11.68
N GLY A 858 -30.99 -11.39 10.93
CA GLY A 858 -32.01 -12.42 10.70
C GLY A 858 -33.27 -11.94 9.96
N GLN A 859 -33.27 -10.71 9.44
CA GLN A 859 -34.43 -10.12 8.78
C GLN A 859 -34.74 -10.77 7.42
N PRO A 860 -36.01 -10.78 6.97
CA PRO A 860 -36.40 -11.32 5.67
C PRO A 860 -35.56 -10.75 4.50
N ASP A 861 -35.26 -9.45 4.55
CA ASP A 861 -34.44 -8.75 3.56
C ASP A 861 -32.99 -9.27 3.52
N ALA A 862 -32.49 -9.79 4.65
CA ALA A 862 -31.17 -10.41 4.75
C ALA A 862 -31.08 -11.72 3.97
N LYS A 863 -32.14 -12.53 4.01
CA LYS A 863 -32.22 -13.80 3.26
C LYS A 863 -32.32 -13.55 1.76
N ASP A 864 -33.07 -12.54 1.35
CA ASP A 864 -33.16 -12.13 -0.06
C ASP A 864 -31.84 -11.57 -0.57
N ALA A 865 -31.16 -10.75 0.22
CA ALA A 865 -29.83 -10.27 -0.10
C ALA A 865 -28.81 -11.42 -0.20
N SER A 866 -28.83 -12.37 0.73
CA SER A 866 -27.95 -13.56 0.69
C SER A 866 -28.22 -14.44 -0.54
N ARG A 867 -29.51 -14.64 -0.91
CA ARG A 867 -29.88 -15.33 -2.16
C ARG A 867 -29.39 -14.62 -3.42
N ARG A 868 -29.52 -13.29 -3.49
CA ARG A 868 -29.02 -12.50 -4.63
C ARG A 868 -27.50 -12.55 -4.74
N ARG A 869 -26.79 -12.45 -3.61
CA ARG A 869 -25.31 -12.59 -3.57
C ARG A 869 -24.87 -13.99 -3.99
N ARG A 870 -25.58 -15.03 -3.56
CA ARG A 870 -25.31 -16.40 -4.01
C ARG A 870 -25.53 -16.56 -5.51
N ALA A 871 -26.63 -16.03 -6.04
CA ALA A 871 -26.89 -16.04 -7.48
C ALA A 871 -25.81 -15.29 -8.27
N ALA A 872 -25.25 -14.19 -7.73
CA ALA A 872 -24.14 -13.48 -8.34
C ALA A 872 -22.82 -14.28 -8.32
N LEU A 873 -22.52 -14.98 -7.20
CA LEU A 873 -21.37 -15.89 -7.12
C LEU A 873 -21.51 -17.07 -8.09
N ASP A 874 -22.70 -17.65 -8.20
CA ASP A 874 -22.98 -18.76 -9.12
C ASP A 874 -22.98 -18.30 -10.60
N ALA A 875 -23.16 -16.99 -10.85
CA ALA A 875 -23.14 -16.36 -12.16
C ALA A 875 -21.77 -15.75 -12.53
N LEU A 876 -20.70 -16.03 -11.77
CA LEU A 876 -19.36 -15.57 -12.10
C LEU A 876 -19.00 -16.01 -13.54
N PRO A 877 -18.61 -15.07 -14.42
CA PRO A 877 -18.21 -15.43 -15.77
C PRO A 877 -16.99 -16.35 -15.74
N ASP A 878 -16.87 -17.21 -16.76
CA ASP A 878 -15.66 -18.00 -16.94
C ASP A 878 -14.48 -17.07 -17.27
N LEU A 879 -13.71 -16.71 -16.24
CA LEU A 879 -12.53 -15.85 -16.38
C LEU A 879 -11.33 -16.59 -16.97
N SER A 880 -11.45 -17.87 -17.35
CA SER A 880 -10.35 -18.63 -17.97
C SER A 880 -9.79 -17.91 -19.20
N ARG A 881 -10.65 -17.26 -19.99
CA ARG A 881 -10.22 -16.42 -21.13
C ARG A 881 -9.42 -15.19 -20.68
N ALA A 882 -9.84 -14.52 -19.62
CA ALA A 882 -9.21 -13.32 -19.09
C ALA A 882 -7.83 -13.65 -18.48
N ILE A 883 -7.72 -14.79 -17.81
CA ILE A 883 -6.47 -15.33 -17.25
C ILE A 883 -5.52 -15.76 -18.36
N ALA A 884 -6.00 -16.52 -19.34
CA ALA A 884 -5.19 -16.90 -20.49
C ALA A 884 -4.65 -15.66 -21.22
N LEU A 885 -5.47 -14.61 -21.35
CA LEU A 885 -5.05 -13.32 -21.90
C LEU A 885 -4.00 -12.64 -21.03
N TRP A 886 -4.16 -12.63 -19.70
CA TRP A 886 -3.19 -12.07 -18.77
C TRP A 886 -1.85 -12.82 -18.79
N GLN A 887 -1.88 -14.15 -18.72
CA GLN A 887 -0.70 -15.00 -18.82
C GLN A 887 0.00 -14.77 -20.16
N PHE A 888 -0.76 -14.67 -21.25
CA PHE A 888 -0.23 -14.30 -22.56
C PHE A 888 0.46 -12.93 -22.51
N ARG A 889 -0.14 -11.90 -21.89
CA ARG A 889 0.51 -10.58 -21.71
C ARG A 889 1.83 -10.71 -20.96
N ARG A 890 1.83 -11.46 -19.86
CA ARG A 890 3.01 -11.68 -19.02
C ARG A 890 4.10 -12.41 -19.78
N ASP A 891 3.75 -13.44 -20.55
CA ASP A 891 4.71 -14.18 -21.36
C ASP A 891 5.28 -13.29 -22.46
N VAL A 892 4.44 -12.52 -23.16
CA VAL A 892 4.88 -11.52 -24.14
C VAL A 892 5.86 -10.54 -23.47
N PHE A 893 5.54 -10.00 -22.30
CA PHE A 893 6.41 -9.10 -21.55
C PHE A 893 7.72 -9.77 -21.11
N ARG A 894 7.66 -10.98 -20.55
CA ARG A 894 8.84 -11.71 -20.12
C ARG A 894 9.76 -12.03 -21.30
N THR A 895 9.19 -12.59 -22.36
CA THR A 895 9.92 -12.92 -23.59
C THR A 895 10.53 -11.65 -24.16
N SER A 896 9.82 -10.54 -24.13
CA SER A 896 10.35 -9.30 -24.64
C SER A 896 11.53 -8.72 -23.85
N LEU A 897 11.47 -8.74 -22.52
CA LEU A 897 12.57 -8.31 -21.66
C LEU A 897 13.80 -9.21 -21.82
N SER A 898 13.61 -10.49 -22.18
CA SER A 898 14.71 -11.40 -22.45
C SER A 898 15.37 -11.20 -23.82
N ARG A 899 14.74 -10.46 -24.75
CA ARG A 899 15.28 -10.26 -26.10
C ARG A 899 16.34 -9.18 -26.09
N ARG A 900 17.54 -9.56 -26.54
CA ARG A 900 18.62 -8.60 -26.78
C ARG A 900 18.41 -7.93 -28.14
N LEU A 901 18.66 -6.63 -28.19
CA LEU A 901 18.57 -5.82 -29.40
C LEU A 901 19.96 -5.39 -29.84
N GLN A 902 20.17 -5.32 -31.15
CA GLN A 902 21.40 -4.83 -31.74
C GLN A 902 21.07 -3.84 -32.86
N CYS A 903 21.80 -2.73 -32.94
CA CYS A 903 21.72 -1.84 -34.08
C CYS A 903 22.28 -2.56 -35.31
N ARG A 904 21.47 -2.74 -36.37
CA ARG A 904 21.82 -3.50 -37.57
C ARG A 904 21.86 -2.64 -38.84
N GLY A 905 21.44 -1.38 -38.75
CA GLY A 905 21.49 -0.49 -39.89
C GLY A 905 21.03 0.92 -39.56
N GLN A 906 20.87 1.71 -40.61
CA GLN A 906 20.25 3.03 -40.53
C GLN A 906 19.31 3.25 -41.72
N ALA A 907 18.26 4.03 -41.52
CA ALA A 907 17.38 4.44 -42.61
C ALA A 907 18.13 5.40 -43.56
N LYS A 908 18.01 5.20 -44.87
CA LYS A 908 18.66 6.04 -45.88
C LYS A 908 17.64 6.47 -46.92
N ALA A 909 17.57 7.76 -47.21
CA ALA A 909 16.73 8.26 -48.29
C ALA A 909 17.33 7.83 -49.66
N ALA A 910 16.49 7.26 -50.53
CA ALA A 910 16.85 6.85 -51.88
C ALA A 910 15.85 7.47 -52.88
N GLY A 911 15.98 8.77 -53.13
CA GLY A 911 15.02 9.53 -53.95
C GLY A 911 13.70 9.77 -53.22
N GLU A 912 12.56 9.53 -53.89
CA GLU A 912 11.21 9.58 -53.27
C GLU A 912 10.89 8.34 -52.42
N SER A 913 11.78 7.34 -52.41
CA SER A 913 11.62 6.11 -51.65
C SER A 913 12.64 6.02 -50.51
N TRP A 914 12.23 5.42 -49.40
CA TRP A 914 13.16 5.07 -48.33
C TRP A 914 13.84 3.74 -48.65
N GLY A 915 15.14 3.66 -48.42
CA GLY A 915 15.92 2.43 -48.46
C GLY A 915 16.42 2.07 -47.07
N VAL A 916 16.51 0.78 -46.78
CA VAL A 916 17.15 0.28 -45.56
C VAL A 916 18.60 -0.02 -45.88
N TYR A 917 19.54 0.66 -45.22
CA TYR A 917 20.94 0.27 -45.27
C TYR A 917 21.23 -0.63 -44.07
N SER A 918 20.99 -1.93 -44.23
CA SER A 918 21.29 -2.97 -43.23
C SER A 918 22.65 -3.60 -43.52
N ALA A 919 23.44 -3.84 -42.47
CA ALA A 919 24.79 -4.40 -42.60
C ALA A 919 24.82 -5.93 -42.67
N THR A 920 23.71 -6.66 -42.50
CA THR A 920 23.76 -8.13 -42.34
C THR A 920 22.56 -8.92 -42.91
N ASP A 921 22.84 -10.09 -43.50
CA ASP A 921 21.86 -11.03 -44.10
C ASP A 921 21.01 -11.81 -43.07
N ASP A 922 21.36 -11.74 -41.78
CA ASP A 922 20.81 -12.56 -40.70
C ASP A 922 19.54 -11.98 -40.03
N CYS A 923 19.13 -10.75 -40.33
CA CYS A 923 17.94 -10.14 -39.72
C CYS A 923 16.65 -10.49 -40.46
N GLN A 924 15.58 -10.82 -39.73
CA GLN A 924 14.25 -11.10 -40.30
C GLN A 924 13.30 -9.90 -40.27
N GLU A 925 13.56 -8.93 -39.40
CA GLU A 925 12.81 -7.68 -39.24
C GLU A 925 13.72 -6.60 -38.65
N LEU A 926 13.36 -5.34 -38.91
CA LEU A 926 14.05 -4.16 -38.38
C LEU A 926 13.08 -3.23 -37.67
N TRP A 927 13.55 -2.63 -36.59
CA TRP A 927 12.79 -1.79 -35.68
C TRP A 927 13.37 -0.39 -35.61
N ALA A 928 12.54 0.62 -35.41
CA ALA A 928 12.93 2.00 -35.17
C ALA A 928 12.32 2.51 -33.86
N VAL A 929 13.01 3.36 -33.10
CA VAL A 929 12.48 3.91 -31.83
C VAL A 929 11.75 5.21 -32.11
N ARG A 930 10.45 5.27 -31.83
CA ARG A 930 9.61 6.45 -32.12
C ARG A 930 8.78 6.88 -30.91
N PRO A 931 8.46 8.18 -30.79
CA PRO A 931 7.53 8.66 -29.78
C PRO A 931 6.12 8.07 -30.01
N ASP A 932 5.47 7.65 -28.93
CA ASP A 932 4.08 7.20 -28.96
C ASP A 932 3.13 8.38 -28.65
N PRO A 933 2.38 8.88 -29.64
CA PRO A 933 1.48 10.01 -29.43
C PRO A 933 0.33 9.71 -28.45
N LYS A 934 0.04 8.43 -28.14
CA LYS A 934 -1.03 8.05 -27.21
C LYS A 934 -0.58 7.97 -25.75
N ALA A 935 0.71 7.81 -25.48
CA ALA A 935 1.25 7.54 -24.14
C ALA A 935 1.82 8.79 -23.43
N GLY A 936 1.36 9.98 -23.81
CA GLY A 936 1.85 11.26 -23.28
C GLY A 936 3.20 11.69 -23.87
N SER A 937 3.58 12.95 -23.66
CA SER A 937 4.65 13.64 -24.40
C SER A 937 6.07 13.05 -24.34
N ASN A 938 6.33 12.00 -23.57
CA ASN A 938 7.68 11.45 -23.31
C ASN A 938 7.83 9.94 -23.54
N ALA A 939 6.81 9.22 -24.01
CA ALA A 939 6.93 7.77 -24.21
C ALA A 939 7.53 7.43 -25.59
N TYR A 940 8.58 6.60 -25.62
CA TYR A 940 9.18 6.06 -26.86
C TYR A 940 8.98 4.54 -26.96
N ARG A 941 8.74 4.03 -28.16
CA ARG A 941 8.47 2.60 -28.44
C ARG A 941 9.24 2.11 -29.67
N PHE A 942 9.54 0.81 -29.73
CA PHE A 942 10.13 0.18 -30.91
C PHE A 942 9.04 -0.18 -31.92
N HIS A 943 9.10 0.39 -33.12
CA HIS A 943 8.21 0.10 -34.23
C HIS A 943 8.87 -0.83 -35.24
N VAL A 944 8.24 -1.94 -35.62
CA VAL A 944 8.71 -2.75 -36.76
C VAL A 944 8.54 -1.93 -38.05
N VAL A 945 9.64 -1.56 -38.69
CA VAL A 945 9.63 -0.70 -39.89
C VAL A 945 9.91 -1.46 -41.19
N ALA A 946 10.63 -2.58 -41.13
CA ALA A 946 10.90 -3.42 -42.29
C ALA A 946 10.87 -4.91 -41.93
N ILE A 947 10.47 -5.74 -42.88
CA ILE A 947 10.39 -7.20 -42.73
C ILE A 947 11.02 -7.86 -43.95
N LYS A 948 11.76 -8.95 -43.74
CA LYS A 948 12.33 -9.75 -44.82
C LYS A 948 11.21 -10.45 -45.60
N ASN A 949 11.12 -10.27 -46.92
CA ASN A 949 10.14 -10.98 -47.75
C ASN A 949 10.60 -12.44 -48.00
N SER A 950 9.86 -13.19 -48.80
CA SER A 950 10.22 -14.57 -49.19
C SER A 950 11.42 -14.66 -50.13
N GLU A 951 11.74 -13.57 -50.83
CA GLU A 951 12.89 -13.47 -51.75
C GLU A 951 14.20 -13.15 -51.01
N GLY A 952 14.10 -12.81 -49.73
CA GLY A 952 15.25 -12.46 -48.88
C GLY A 952 15.51 -10.97 -48.79
N ASP A 953 14.71 -10.12 -49.42
CA ASP A 953 14.87 -8.68 -49.40
C ASP A 953 14.15 -8.04 -48.20
N MET A 954 14.76 -7.03 -47.61
CA MET A 954 14.14 -6.22 -46.55
C MET A 954 13.16 -5.22 -47.18
N VAL A 955 11.86 -5.46 -46.97
CA VAL A 955 10.79 -4.61 -47.49
C VAL A 955 10.29 -3.69 -46.38
N LEU A 956 10.38 -2.38 -46.59
CA LEU A 956 9.79 -1.39 -45.71
C LEU A 956 8.28 -1.52 -45.69
N ARG A 957 7.70 -1.44 -44.50
CA ARG A 957 6.25 -1.38 -44.38
C ARG A 957 5.74 -0.03 -44.88
N ARG A 958 4.59 -0.04 -45.57
CA ARG A 958 4.01 1.16 -46.21
C ARG A 958 3.67 2.27 -45.21
N ASP A 959 3.24 1.90 -44.01
CA ASP A 959 2.92 2.79 -42.90
C ASP A 959 4.16 3.37 -42.20
N ALA A 960 5.30 2.66 -42.23
CA ALA A 960 6.55 3.12 -41.66
C ALA A 960 7.30 4.13 -42.53
N ALA A 961 7.11 4.07 -43.85
CA ALA A 961 7.87 4.82 -44.85
C ALA A 961 7.75 6.36 -44.72
N GLY A 962 6.61 6.87 -44.25
CA GLY A 962 6.40 8.33 -44.10
C GLY A 962 7.04 8.96 -42.86
N GLY A 963 7.56 8.16 -41.93
CA GLY A 963 8.03 8.64 -40.63
C GLY A 963 9.47 8.29 -40.29
N LEU A 964 10.25 7.73 -41.21
CA LEU A 964 11.68 7.48 -40.98
C LEU A 964 12.47 8.78 -41.20
N LEU A 965 13.53 8.97 -40.41
CA LEU A 965 14.49 10.05 -40.61
C LEU A 965 15.78 9.52 -41.25
N GLU A 966 16.44 10.34 -42.06
CA GLU A 966 17.70 9.93 -42.69
C GLU A 966 18.78 9.78 -41.61
N GLY A 967 19.41 8.61 -41.58
CA GLY A 967 20.36 8.23 -40.53
C GLY A 967 19.73 7.68 -39.25
N GLU A 968 18.39 7.51 -39.19
CA GLU A 968 17.72 6.93 -38.02
C GLU A 968 18.23 5.49 -37.77
N PRO A 969 18.71 5.17 -36.55
CA PRO A 969 19.24 3.85 -36.25
C PRO A 969 18.13 2.80 -36.27
N LEU A 970 18.42 1.68 -36.94
CA LEU A 970 17.53 0.54 -37.07
C LEU A 970 18.06 -0.63 -36.25
N PHE A 971 17.21 -1.20 -35.41
CA PHE A 971 17.52 -2.29 -34.50
C PHE A 971 16.95 -3.61 -35.02
N ALA A 972 17.58 -4.72 -34.69
CA ALA A 972 17.02 -6.05 -34.87
C ALA A 972 17.19 -6.86 -33.58
N PRO A 973 16.28 -7.81 -33.30
CA PRO A 973 16.49 -8.78 -32.24
C PRO A 973 17.64 -9.74 -32.59
N THR A 974 18.49 -10.05 -31.63
CA THR A 974 19.66 -10.92 -31.85
C THR A 974 19.30 -12.38 -32.08
N ASP A 975 18.09 -12.79 -31.69
CA ASP A 975 17.59 -14.17 -31.88
C ASP A 975 17.13 -14.46 -33.31
N GLY A 976 17.14 -13.45 -34.21
CA GLY A 976 16.71 -13.56 -35.60
C GLY A 976 15.23 -13.95 -35.78
N THR A 977 14.44 -14.01 -34.71
CA THR A 977 13.05 -14.48 -34.76
C THR A 977 12.12 -13.32 -35.07
N ARG A 978 11.15 -13.51 -35.97
CA ARG A 978 10.15 -12.46 -36.22
C ARG A 978 9.22 -12.30 -35.03
N THR A 979 8.96 -11.06 -34.65
CA THR A 979 8.01 -10.68 -33.61
C THR A 979 6.63 -11.31 -33.85
N GLY A 980 6.12 -11.25 -35.08
CA GLY A 980 4.83 -11.88 -35.42
C GLY A 980 4.82 -13.40 -35.24
N ARG A 981 5.94 -14.08 -35.53
CA ARG A 981 6.06 -15.54 -35.33
C ARG A 981 6.06 -15.89 -33.84
N LEU A 982 6.85 -15.16 -33.06
CA LEU A 982 6.96 -15.35 -31.62
C LEU A 982 5.63 -15.15 -30.90
N LEU A 983 4.84 -14.12 -31.27
CA LEU A 983 3.47 -13.96 -30.75
C LEU A 983 2.57 -15.12 -31.16
N GLY A 984 2.68 -15.60 -32.40
CA GLY A 984 1.93 -16.77 -32.86
C GLY A 984 2.25 -18.03 -32.05
N GLU A 985 3.51 -18.22 -31.67
CA GLU A 985 3.95 -19.31 -30.80
C GLU A 985 3.42 -19.14 -29.37
N LEU A 986 3.49 -17.93 -28.80
CA LEU A 986 2.94 -17.63 -27.46
C LEU A 986 1.41 -17.76 -27.40
N LEU A 987 0.69 -17.35 -28.44
CA LEU A 987 -0.76 -17.55 -28.54
C LEU A 987 -1.12 -19.04 -28.56
N LYS A 988 -0.42 -19.82 -29.41
CA LYS A 988 -0.63 -21.26 -29.51
C LYS A 988 -0.35 -21.96 -28.19
N ALA A 989 0.71 -21.55 -27.47
CA ALA A 989 1.05 -22.09 -26.16
C ALA A 989 -0.02 -21.82 -25.09
N ARG A 990 -0.87 -20.79 -25.29
CA ARG A 990 -1.97 -20.42 -24.37
C ARG A 990 -3.36 -20.78 -24.92
N GLU A 991 -3.43 -21.52 -26.03
CA GLU A 991 -4.68 -21.92 -26.68
C GLU A 991 -5.64 -20.75 -26.98
N LEU A 992 -5.10 -19.54 -27.17
CA LEU A 992 -5.90 -18.35 -27.45
C LEU A 992 -6.28 -18.27 -28.94
N PRO A 993 -7.52 -17.87 -29.28
CA PRO A 993 -7.93 -17.73 -30.66
C PRO A 993 -7.16 -16.60 -31.36
N ALA A 994 -6.83 -16.79 -32.64
CA ALA A 994 -6.03 -15.83 -33.42
C ALA A 994 -6.64 -14.41 -33.47
N GLY A 995 -7.97 -14.29 -33.29
CA GLY A 995 -8.68 -13.01 -33.20
C GLY A 995 -8.25 -12.12 -32.02
N VAL A 996 -7.61 -12.68 -30.98
CA VAL A 996 -7.10 -11.91 -29.82
C VAL A 996 -6.08 -10.86 -30.25
N LEU A 997 -5.27 -11.11 -31.30
CA LEU A 997 -4.34 -10.10 -31.83
C LEU A 997 -5.06 -8.97 -32.56
N GLN A 998 -6.23 -9.23 -33.16
CA GLN A 998 -7.03 -8.18 -33.81
C GLN A 998 -7.72 -7.28 -32.78
N GLU A 999 -8.02 -7.81 -31.60
CA GLU A 999 -8.49 -7.03 -30.45
C GLU A 999 -7.37 -6.11 -29.91
N TRP A 1000 -6.10 -6.46 -30.13
CA TRP A 1000 -4.92 -5.67 -29.79
C TRP A 1000 -4.46 -4.86 -30.99
N ARG A 1001 -5.25 -3.84 -31.38
CA ARG A 1001 -5.03 -3.01 -32.58
C ARG A 1001 -3.63 -2.39 -32.70
N ASP A 1002 -2.87 -2.35 -31.62
CA ASP A 1002 -1.61 -1.63 -31.50
C ASP A 1002 -0.38 -2.58 -31.32
N TRP A 1003 -0.54 -3.92 -31.28
CA TRP A 1003 0.51 -4.86 -30.87
C TRP A 1003 0.49 -6.14 -31.74
N PRO A 1004 1.35 -6.26 -32.78
CA PRO A 1004 2.77 -6.64 -32.65
C PRO A 1004 3.76 -5.55 -33.03
N GLU A 1005 3.25 -4.40 -33.46
CA GLU A 1005 4.07 -3.36 -34.09
C GLU A 1005 4.96 -2.66 -33.08
N MET A 1006 4.60 -2.75 -31.81
CA MET A 1006 5.30 -2.19 -30.66
C MET A 1006 5.76 -3.34 -29.77
N TRP A 1007 7.06 -3.60 -29.68
CA TRP A 1007 7.67 -4.58 -28.77
C TRP A 1007 8.43 -3.78 -27.69
N PRO A 1008 8.29 -4.09 -26.40
CA PRO A 1008 8.02 -3.12 -25.34
C PRO A 1008 9.12 -2.13 -25.01
N SER A 1009 8.61 -0.96 -24.66
CA SER A 1009 9.16 0.02 -23.74
C SER A 1009 9.15 -0.49 -22.29
N ASN A 1010 10.25 -0.26 -21.56
CA ASN A 1010 10.25 -0.20 -20.09
C ASN A 1010 9.46 1.04 -19.61
N GLY A 1011 8.18 1.11 -19.94
CA GLY A 1011 7.28 2.13 -19.42
C GLY A 1011 6.89 1.77 -17.99
N ARG A 1012 7.80 1.98 -17.03
CA ARG A 1012 7.33 2.50 -15.75
C ARG A 1012 6.90 3.92 -16.08
N GLU A 1013 5.60 4.19 -16.06
CA GLU A 1013 5.16 5.57 -15.87
C GLU A 1013 5.94 6.11 -14.66
N PRO A 1014 6.59 7.27 -14.75
CA PRO A 1014 6.88 8.02 -13.56
C PRO A 1014 5.49 8.40 -13.03
N GLU A 1015 4.98 7.63 -12.08
CA GLU A 1015 3.89 8.08 -11.23
C GLU A 1015 4.31 9.47 -10.74
N THR A 1016 3.53 10.46 -11.18
CA THR A 1016 3.56 11.84 -10.71
C THR A 1016 3.60 11.88 -9.19
N GLU A 1017 4.50 12.72 -8.67
CA GLU A 1017 4.60 13.29 -7.31
C GLU A 1017 3.77 12.66 -6.18
#